data_AF-A0A2G8PH84-F1
#
_entry.id   AF-A0A2G8PH84-F1
#
_cell.length_a   1.000
_cell.length_b   1.000
_cell.length_c   1.000
_cell.angle_alpha   90.00
_cell.angle_beta   90.00
_cell.angle_gamma   90.00
#
_symmetry.space_group_name_H-M   'P 1'
#
loop_
_entity.id
_entity.type
_entity.pdbx_description
1 polymer ?
#
loop_
_entity_poly.entity_id
_entity_poly.type
_entity_poly.pdbx_seq_one_letter_code
_entity_poly.pdbx_strand_id
1 'polypeptide(L)'
;MTQAINFEQLGTLFWQGSYSAFFAQAEQEGIPSILLETIALSIAPEFAERYRGGSLEGLLWPQTKRLLQVLSIVYQPVAERMREEALKLPVHHHHRLQLLAHSLDCFARAGEEDWVWLVLKQILEDWPPNAFINSLYDPQTGEEVARLWLFQVTQYLRDLSQEEADAFLPTASSFYHREAAAAYGRWVNQKRNGDSAWPEWYIPPEIRLDEPFGAALAEICRDPSLRVVVEVGASSGEGSTAVLRYALPKSARIYSIEAHPERYRELAKRVSEDPRCIPIHAAAQPRIATVEEVEEWLESGSSIWAPYGREQALQWRRGDEDLLKSVPTDGASQVPNPDLLLIDGGEFTGWYDLQAFIERGARPKYIALNDILAFKNNRSFRELPSCGYRLIRWGNARNGFAIFKDIKATLPIHFFTIVLDGQPYIERHYPVLCQLDRLGIPWQWVVVEGVAALRHDTGWSLANGGRIPEEYAQGHSLDGTVEYLRDLAAKDTRVRLVQKPDGQFWDGQIEMVRAAQPDYPCLLWQLDADEIWTAEQIRRVHRRFEADPSLEAAQFYCRYFVGPNLVLDNKGKWGNNPQMERWRVWRWDPAECEWQTHEPPILTRNGQVPKKVLTADQAEAEGLVFDHYAYALRKQVEFKESYYGYQGAVKAWEELQKAEKPCSLQPFFPWAYGDPLVVEVRERLHLFVDGVFFQFAQSGIATVWRNLLRELPRFGIRVTFYDRGGIGELPQGVERMQGHPFSYAYWDDPELRQAFAWSGADVFMSTYHTYLPSDIPQVLLLHDMIPELLGWDLADPMWRQKHAALEVATRIIAVSQNTARDLLRLTGKEAVVAHPGVDTSVFKPDPSATPKHWLLIQCSQGTYKRHELFFEAYQQWSYKPFPVLCTDGSFVPETYRQAAAPQPVFSARLDLQGMVHAYQNAVALVYPSAYEGFGLPVLEAMACGTPVIIYPNSALVEAGGDAAFYVEDSLADTMAQVLDPKLRAEKISKGLEWVKSFTWERMARAVQEVLHSAVRR
;
A
#
# COMPACT_ATOMS: atom_id res chain seq x y z
N MET A 1 -47.44 -14.53 9.28
CA MET A 1 -48.15 -15.81 9.22
C MET A 1 -47.22 -16.87 9.78
N THR A 2 -47.67 -17.60 10.79
CA THR A 2 -46.95 -18.66 11.49
C THR A 2 -47.30 -20.01 10.86
N GLN A 3 -46.43 -20.53 9.98
CA GLN A 3 -46.32 -21.97 9.76
C GLN A 3 -44.98 -22.40 10.37
N ALA A 4 -45.02 -23.36 11.29
CA ALA A 4 -43.82 -23.95 11.85
C ALA A 4 -43.20 -24.83 10.76
N ILE A 5 -42.09 -24.36 10.18
CA ILE A 5 -41.35 -25.07 9.13
C ILE A 5 -41.02 -26.48 9.65
N ASN A 6 -41.45 -27.52 8.94
CA ASN A 6 -41.20 -28.91 9.32
C ASN A 6 -39.79 -29.35 8.89
N PHE A 7 -38.79 -28.91 9.66
CA PHE A 7 -37.38 -29.18 9.39
C PHE A 7 -37.01 -30.68 9.37
N GLU A 8 -37.77 -31.53 10.06
CA GLU A 8 -37.51 -32.98 10.10
C GLU A 8 -37.84 -33.66 8.77
N GLN A 9 -38.91 -33.21 8.11
CA GLN A 9 -39.30 -33.70 6.79
C GLN A 9 -38.33 -33.21 5.70
N LEU A 10 -37.89 -31.95 5.78
CA LEU A 10 -36.85 -31.39 4.91
C LEU A 10 -35.51 -32.13 5.07
N GLY A 11 -35.09 -32.38 6.31
CA GLY A 11 -33.88 -33.16 6.58
C GLY A 11 -33.96 -34.57 5.97
N THR A 12 -35.11 -35.24 6.09
CA THR A 12 -35.29 -36.60 5.53
C THR A 12 -35.18 -36.63 4.01
N LEU A 13 -35.83 -35.69 3.32
CA LEU A 13 -35.76 -35.58 1.84
C LEU A 13 -34.34 -35.29 1.36
N PHE A 14 -33.62 -34.43 2.09
CA PHE A 14 -32.24 -34.09 1.82
C PHE A 14 -31.32 -35.31 1.97
N TRP A 15 -31.44 -36.07 3.06
CA TRP A 15 -30.63 -37.26 3.34
C TRP A 15 -30.91 -38.45 2.40
N GLN A 16 -32.10 -38.52 1.81
CA GLN A 16 -32.45 -39.52 0.80
C GLN A 16 -31.95 -39.18 -0.61
N GLY A 17 -31.21 -38.08 -0.79
CA GLY A 17 -30.73 -37.61 -2.10
C GLY A 17 -31.85 -37.15 -3.04
N SER A 18 -33.06 -36.94 -2.52
CA SER A 18 -34.23 -36.53 -3.30
C SER A 18 -34.30 -35.01 -3.42
N TYR A 19 -33.23 -34.41 -3.97
CA TYR A 19 -32.99 -32.97 -3.93
C TYR A 19 -34.10 -32.16 -4.61
N SER A 20 -34.68 -32.64 -5.71
CA SER A 20 -35.80 -31.96 -6.37
C SER A 20 -37.05 -31.89 -5.48
N ALA A 21 -37.31 -32.95 -4.69
CA ALA A 21 -38.42 -32.97 -3.75
C ALA A 21 -38.12 -32.12 -2.49
N PHE A 22 -36.85 -32.07 -2.07
CA PHE A 22 -36.38 -31.19 -1.01
C PHE A 22 -36.59 -29.71 -1.36
N PHE A 23 -36.15 -29.27 -2.53
CA PHE A 23 -36.31 -27.87 -2.95
C PHE A 23 -37.79 -27.49 -3.14
N ALA A 24 -38.59 -28.37 -3.74
CA ALA A 24 -40.02 -28.15 -3.90
C ALA A 24 -40.75 -28.02 -2.55
N GLN A 25 -40.41 -28.86 -1.56
CA GLN A 25 -40.98 -28.78 -0.22
C GLN A 25 -40.51 -27.52 0.52
N ALA A 26 -39.24 -27.15 0.39
CA ALA A 26 -38.68 -25.97 1.06
C ALA A 26 -39.28 -24.66 0.53
N GLU A 27 -39.55 -24.59 -0.77
CA GLU A 27 -40.22 -23.46 -1.41
C GLU A 27 -41.71 -23.38 -0.99
N GLN A 28 -42.38 -24.54 -0.83
CA GLN A 28 -43.73 -24.64 -0.29
C GLN A 28 -43.85 -24.16 1.17
N GLU A 29 -42.82 -24.40 1.98
CA GLU A 29 -42.70 -23.95 3.38
C GLU A 29 -42.24 -22.48 3.49
N GLY A 30 -42.07 -21.78 2.36
CA GLY A 30 -41.76 -20.35 2.30
C GLY A 30 -40.30 -19.99 2.59
N ILE A 31 -39.36 -20.93 2.43
CA ILE A 31 -37.93 -20.68 2.62
C ILE A 31 -37.40 -19.84 1.43
N PRO A 32 -36.75 -18.68 1.67
CA PRO A 32 -36.29 -17.79 0.60
C PRO A 32 -35.34 -18.50 -0.37
N SER A 33 -35.54 -18.27 -1.67
CA SER A 33 -34.74 -18.88 -2.75
C SER A 33 -33.24 -18.65 -2.59
N ILE A 34 -32.82 -17.49 -2.08
CA ILE A 34 -31.40 -17.17 -1.83
C ILE A 34 -30.78 -18.06 -0.74
N LEU A 35 -31.58 -18.49 0.25
CA LEU A 35 -31.15 -19.41 1.30
C LEU A 35 -31.03 -20.84 0.74
N LEU A 36 -31.93 -21.22 -0.17
CA LEU A 36 -31.90 -22.50 -0.87
C LEU A 36 -30.76 -22.58 -1.89
N GLU A 37 -30.46 -21.49 -2.59
CA GLU A 37 -29.31 -21.34 -3.47
C GLU A 37 -28.00 -21.45 -2.69
N THR A 38 -27.91 -20.84 -1.51
CA THR A 38 -26.72 -20.93 -0.65
C THR A 38 -26.50 -22.35 -0.13
N ILE A 39 -27.56 -23.06 0.25
CA ILE A 39 -27.51 -24.48 0.65
C ILE A 39 -27.12 -25.35 -0.55
N ALA A 40 -27.67 -25.11 -1.74
CA ALA A 40 -27.33 -25.84 -2.96
C ALA A 40 -25.85 -25.67 -3.37
N LEU A 41 -25.33 -24.43 -3.29
CA LEU A 41 -23.95 -24.07 -3.62
C LEU A 41 -22.92 -24.68 -2.66
N SER A 42 -23.33 -25.01 -1.42
CA SER A 42 -22.45 -25.53 -0.38
C SER A 42 -22.25 -27.06 -0.45
N ILE A 43 -23.09 -27.77 -1.21
CA ILE A 43 -23.25 -29.23 -1.07
C ILE A 43 -23.00 -29.96 -2.41
N ALA A 44 -23.21 -29.30 -3.55
CA ALA A 44 -22.95 -29.87 -4.87
C ALA A 44 -21.86 -29.08 -5.63
N PRO A 45 -20.62 -29.58 -5.73
CA PRO A 45 -19.52 -28.90 -6.44
C PRO A 45 -19.84 -28.60 -7.92
N GLU A 46 -20.71 -29.39 -8.53
CA GLU A 46 -21.10 -29.31 -9.94
C GLU A 46 -22.03 -28.12 -10.26
N PHE A 47 -22.72 -27.55 -9.25
CA PHE A 47 -23.52 -26.34 -9.44
C PHE A 47 -22.69 -25.04 -9.37
N ALA A 48 -21.54 -25.09 -8.69
CA ALA A 48 -20.65 -23.94 -8.49
C ALA A 48 -19.95 -23.49 -9.78
N GLU A 49 -19.80 -24.35 -10.79
CA GLU A 49 -19.23 -23.95 -12.09
C GLU A 49 -20.22 -23.20 -12.98
N ARG A 50 -21.54 -23.40 -12.81
CA ARG A 50 -22.54 -22.78 -13.68
C ARG A 50 -22.84 -21.32 -13.34
N TYR A 51 -22.51 -20.88 -12.12
CA TYR A 51 -22.83 -19.53 -11.62
C TYR A 51 -21.61 -18.61 -11.41
N ARG A 52 -20.42 -18.96 -11.92
CA ARG A 52 -19.25 -18.05 -11.96
C ARG A 52 -19.40 -16.86 -12.92
N GLY A 53 -20.59 -16.62 -13.47
CA GLY A 53 -20.90 -15.47 -14.30
C GLY A 53 -21.89 -14.53 -13.63
N GLY A 54 -21.40 -13.61 -12.81
CA GLY A 54 -22.10 -12.36 -12.47
C GLY A 54 -22.94 -12.36 -11.19
N SER A 55 -22.40 -11.76 -10.13
CA SER A 55 -23.00 -10.67 -9.34
C SER A 55 -22.72 -10.74 -7.82
N LEU A 56 -22.53 -9.53 -7.26
CA LEU A 56 -23.08 -9.05 -5.98
C LEU A 56 -22.84 -9.79 -4.66
N GLU A 57 -21.61 -10.14 -4.28
CA GLU A 57 -21.33 -10.50 -2.87
C GLU A 57 -20.09 -9.81 -2.29
N GLY A 58 -20.30 -8.55 -1.87
CA GLY A 58 -19.43 -7.83 -0.94
C GLY A 58 -20.20 -7.00 0.10
N LEU A 59 -21.54 -7.08 0.11
CA LEU A 59 -22.39 -6.07 0.76
C LEU A 59 -23.14 -6.54 2.00
N LEU A 60 -22.85 -7.72 2.55
CA LEU A 60 -23.63 -8.24 3.69
C LEU A 60 -22.82 -8.62 4.93
N TRP A 61 -21.51 -8.36 5.09
CA TRP A 61 -20.75 -8.92 6.23
C TRP A 61 -21.36 -8.73 7.66
N PRO A 62 -21.98 -7.57 8.02
CA PRO A 62 -22.69 -7.44 9.31
C PRO A 62 -24.02 -8.23 9.37
N GLN A 63 -24.72 -8.37 8.23
CA GLN A 63 -25.87 -9.25 8.10
C GLN A 63 -25.47 -10.73 8.00
N THR A 64 -24.31 -11.06 7.42
CA THR A 64 -23.65 -12.37 7.38
C THR A 64 -23.20 -12.77 8.78
N LYS A 65 -22.78 -11.85 9.65
CA LYS A 65 -22.48 -12.16 11.05
C LYS A 65 -23.74 -12.48 11.86
N ARG A 66 -24.84 -11.75 11.64
CA ARG A 66 -26.17 -12.11 12.18
C ARG A 66 -26.74 -13.38 11.56
N LEU A 67 -26.50 -13.61 10.26
CA LEU A 67 -26.86 -14.84 9.56
C LEU A 67 -26.04 -16.01 10.06
N LEU A 68 -24.73 -15.85 10.32
CA LEU A 68 -23.83 -16.85 10.91
C LEU A 68 -24.19 -17.15 12.38
N GLN A 69 -24.69 -16.17 13.14
CA GLN A 69 -25.25 -16.36 14.49
C GLN A 69 -26.64 -17.02 14.48
N VAL A 70 -27.45 -16.81 13.45
CA VAL A 70 -28.72 -17.54 13.25
C VAL A 70 -28.44 -18.94 12.70
N LEU A 71 -27.43 -19.06 11.85
CA LEU A 71 -26.95 -20.31 11.27
C LEU A 71 -26.22 -21.17 12.31
N SER A 72 -25.54 -20.62 13.32
CA SER A 72 -24.97 -21.42 14.42
C SER A 72 -26.05 -22.15 15.21
N ILE A 73 -27.23 -21.54 15.36
CA ILE A 73 -28.44 -22.16 15.96
C ILE A 73 -29.00 -23.29 15.06
N VAL A 74 -28.80 -23.21 13.73
CA VAL A 74 -29.25 -24.22 12.75
C VAL A 74 -28.21 -25.32 12.52
N TYR A 75 -26.91 -24.99 12.55
CA TYR A 75 -25.80 -25.90 12.31
C TYR A 75 -25.48 -26.74 13.54
N GLN A 76 -25.66 -26.23 14.76
CA GLN A 76 -25.39 -27.00 15.97
C GLN A 76 -26.29 -28.25 16.08
N PRO A 77 -27.62 -28.18 15.94
CA PRO A 77 -28.47 -29.39 15.97
C PRO A 77 -28.18 -30.36 14.81
N VAL A 78 -27.81 -29.85 13.63
CA VAL A 78 -27.45 -30.66 12.47
C VAL A 78 -26.10 -31.36 12.67
N ALA A 79 -25.10 -30.66 13.19
CA ALA A 79 -23.79 -31.21 13.51
C ALA A 79 -23.84 -32.17 14.70
N GLU A 80 -24.69 -31.92 15.70
CA GLU A 80 -25.00 -32.87 16.78
C GLU A 80 -25.65 -34.14 16.23
N ARG A 81 -26.64 -34.02 15.33
CA ARG A 81 -27.30 -35.18 14.71
C ARG A 81 -26.37 -35.93 13.75
N MET A 82 -25.53 -35.23 12.97
CA MET A 82 -24.48 -35.85 12.15
C MET A 82 -23.47 -36.62 12.99
N ARG A 83 -23.07 -36.07 14.15
CA ARG A 83 -22.24 -36.78 15.13
C ARG A 83 -22.97 -38.00 15.68
N GLU A 84 -24.21 -37.88 16.12
CA GLU A 84 -24.98 -39.00 16.66
C GLU A 84 -25.18 -40.13 15.64
N GLU A 85 -25.49 -39.80 14.40
CA GLU A 85 -25.57 -40.77 13.30
C GLU A 85 -24.19 -41.36 12.98
N ALA A 86 -23.13 -40.56 13.00
CA ALA A 86 -21.76 -41.05 12.81
C ALA A 86 -21.35 -42.03 13.92
N LEU A 87 -21.72 -41.78 15.17
CA LEU A 87 -21.41 -42.67 16.30
C LEU A 87 -22.17 -44.00 16.23
N LYS A 88 -23.31 -44.07 15.53
CA LYS A 88 -24.04 -45.32 15.25
C LYS A 88 -23.41 -46.16 14.13
N LEU A 89 -22.61 -45.55 13.27
CA LEU A 89 -21.91 -46.24 12.18
C LEU A 89 -20.66 -46.98 12.69
N PRO A 90 -20.27 -48.11 12.07
CA PRO A 90 -19.03 -48.81 12.45
C PRO A 90 -17.79 -47.92 12.33
N VAL A 91 -16.82 -48.13 13.22
CA VAL A 91 -15.56 -47.35 13.32
C VAL A 91 -14.79 -47.23 12.00
N HIS A 92 -14.86 -48.25 11.16
CA HIS A 92 -14.17 -48.32 9.87
C HIS A 92 -15.01 -47.79 8.68
N HIS A 93 -16.20 -47.25 8.93
CA HIS A 93 -17.10 -46.82 7.86
C HIS A 93 -16.70 -45.43 7.36
N HIS A 94 -16.31 -45.31 6.08
CA HIS A 94 -15.84 -44.06 5.48
C HIS A 94 -16.81 -42.87 5.67
N HIS A 95 -18.13 -43.10 5.54
CA HIS A 95 -19.15 -42.08 5.81
C HIS A 95 -19.15 -41.56 7.26
N ARG A 96 -18.70 -42.36 8.24
CA ARG A 96 -18.51 -41.92 9.64
C ARG A 96 -17.47 -40.82 9.72
N LEU A 97 -16.34 -40.95 9.02
CA LEU A 97 -15.30 -39.90 8.97
C LEU A 97 -15.79 -38.62 8.33
N GLN A 98 -16.52 -38.73 7.22
CA GLN A 98 -17.04 -37.56 6.53
C GLN A 98 -18.04 -36.82 7.43
N LEU A 99 -18.98 -37.52 8.06
CA LEU A 99 -19.93 -36.91 8.98
C LEU A 99 -19.24 -36.24 10.18
N LEU A 100 -18.21 -36.88 10.75
CA LEU A 100 -17.41 -36.30 11.83
C LEU A 100 -16.59 -35.08 11.37
N ALA A 101 -15.98 -35.13 10.19
CA ALA A 101 -15.22 -34.02 9.60
C ALA A 101 -16.10 -32.79 9.40
N HIS A 102 -17.27 -32.98 8.78
CA HIS A 102 -18.21 -31.90 8.51
C HIS A 102 -18.83 -31.37 9.81
N SER A 103 -19.04 -32.22 10.81
CA SER A 103 -19.47 -31.78 12.14
C SER A 103 -18.43 -30.86 12.77
N LEU A 104 -17.15 -31.25 12.76
CA LEU A 104 -16.05 -30.47 13.36
C LEU A 104 -15.82 -29.13 12.65
N ASP A 105 -15.92 -29.07 11.32
CA ASP A 105 -15.83 -27.80 10.56
C ASP A 105 -16.99 -26.85 10.90
N CYS A 106 -18.21 -27.38 11.03
CA CYS A 106 -19.37 -26.59 11.47
C CYS A 106 -19.16 -25.98 12.87
N PHE A 107 -18.63 -26.74 13.83
CA PHE A 107 -18.37 -26.25 15.18
C PHE A 107 -17.18 -25.27 15.25
N ALA A 108 -16.11 -25.51 14.48
CA ALA A 108 -14.98 -24.60 14.41
C ALA A 108 -15.38 -23.22 13.84
N ARG A 109 -16.24 -23.18 12.81
CA ARG A 109 -16.78 -21.93 12.25
C ARG A 109 -17.76 -21.23 13.18
N ALA A 110 -18.37 -21.96 14.12
CA ALA A 110 -19.22 -21.41 15.17
C ALA A 110 -18.45 -20.89 16.40
N GLY A 111 -17.14 -21.15 16.49
CA GLY A 111 -16.27 -20.68 17.58
C GLY A 111 -16.31 -21.54 18.85
N GLU A 112 -16.74 -22.80 18.78
CA GLU A 112 -16.81 -23.71 19.93
C GLU A 112 -15.61 -24.68 20.02
N GLU A 113 -14.44 -24.13 20.34
CA GLU A 113 -13.17 -24.87 20.38
C GLU A 113 -13.15 -25.99 21.44
N ASP A 114 -13.71 -25.77 22.63
CA ASP A 114 -13.75 -26.77 23.73
C ASP A 114 -14.52 -28.04 23.34
N TRP A 115 -15.57 -27.90 22.53
CA TRP A 115 -16.40 -29.02 22.08
C TRP A 115 -15.70 -29.83 20.99
N VAL A 116 -15.02 -29.14 20.07
CA VAL A 116 -14.15 -29.75 19.05
C VAL A 116 -13.12 -30.66 19.72
N TRP A 117 -12.49 -30.18 20.79
CA TRP A 117 -11.54 -30.95 21.59
C TRP A 117 -12.16 -32.19 22.26
N LEU A 118 -13.34 -32.05 22.87
CA LEU A 118 -14.03 -33.16 23.54
C LEU A 118 -14.38 -34.29 22.56
N VAL A 119 -14.87 -33.94 21.37
CA VAL A 119 -15.26 -34.90 20.34
C VAL A 119 -14.04 -35.58 19.70
N LEU A 120 -12.96 -34.83 19.45
CA LEU A 120 -11.70 -35.42 18.96
C LEU A 120 -11.14 -36.44 19.94
N LYS A 121 -11.14 -36.12 21.23
CA LYS A 121 -10.71 -37.05 22.28
C LYS A 121 -11.53 -38.33 22.30
N GLN A 122 -12.85 -38.23 22.22
CA GLN A 122 -13.75 -39.40 22.19
C GLN A 122 -13.54 -40.27 20.95
N ILE A 123 -13.36 -39.66 19.77
CA ILE A 123 -13.10 -40.40 18.52
C ILE A 123 -11.80 -41.20 18.61
N LEU A 124 -10.74 -40.58 19.14
CA LEU A 124 -9.45 -41.25 19.34
C LEU A 124 -9.55 -42.38 20.38
N GLU A 125 -10.39 -42.21 21.41
CA GLU A 125 -10.68 -43.24 22.42
C GLU A 125 -11.39 -44.49 21.89
N ASP A 126 -12.28 -44.32 20.91
CA ASP A 126 -13.17 -45.39 20.43
C ASP A 126 -12.60 -46.19 19.23
N TRP A 127 -11.46 -45.79 18.67
CA TRP A 127 -10.95 -46.30 17.39
C TRP A 127 -9.64 -47.04 17.54
N PRO A 128 -9.50 -48.32 17.14
CA PRO A 128 -8.20 -49.01 17.11
C PRO A 128 -7.26 -48.48 16.01
N PRO A 129 -5.91 -48.50 16.18
CA PRO A 129 -4.95 -47.89 15.26
C PRO A 129 -5.09 -48.34 13.81
N ASN A 130 -5.21 -49.65 13.60
CA ASN A 130 -5.34 -50.24 12.27
C ASN A 130 -6.68 -49.89 11.62
N ALA A 131 -7.75 -49.70 12.41
CA ALA A 131 -9.05 -49.31 11.88
C ALA A 131 -9.08 -47.83 11.49
N PHE A 132 -8.44 -46.97 12.30
CA PHE A 132 -8.25 -45.54 12.00
C PHE A 132 -7.47 -45.35 10.69
N ILE A 133 -6.30 -45.97 10.57
CA ILE A 133 -5.46 -45.86 9.36
C ILE A 133 -6.19 -46.41 8.13
N ASN A 134 -6.85 -47.56 8.23
CA ASN A 134 -7.56 -48.17 7.10
C ASN A 134 -8.81 -47.39 6.67
N SER A 135 -9.40 -46.58 7.56
CA SER A 135 -10.57 -45.76 7.23
C SER A 135 -10.24 -44.47 6.47
N LEU A 136 -8.97 -44.06 6.44
CA LEU A 136 -8.49 -42.86 5.73
C LEU A 136 -8.49 -43.00 4.19
N TYR A 137 -8.87 -44.17 3.68
CA TYR A 137 -8.88 -44.49 2.26
C TYR A 137 -10.17 -45.21 1.87
N ASP A 138 -10.72 -44.90 0.69
CA ASP A 138 -11.77 -45.72 0.07
C ASP A 138 -11.11 -46.78 -0.83
N PRO A 139 -11.23 -48.08 -0.49
CA PRO A 139 -10.61 -49.16 -1.24
C PRO A 139 -11.11 -49.29 -2.69
N GLN A 140 -12.29 -48.75 -3.01
CA GLN A 140 -12.91 -48.87 -4.33
C GLN A 140 -12.54 -47.73 -5.29
N THR A 141 -12.32 -46.52 -4.77
CA THR A 141 -12.11 -45.32 -5.60
C THR A 141 -10.66 -44.83 -5.61
N GLY A 142 -9.85 -45.19 -4.61
CA GLY A 142 -8.45 -44.78 -4.55
C GLY A 142 -8.21 -43.32 -4.18
N GLU A 143 -9.25 -42.59 -3.76
CA GLU A 143 -9.12 -41.18 -3.37
C GLU A 143 -8.73 -41.02 -1.90
N GLU A 144 -7.77 -40.11 -1.66
CA GLU A 144 -7.37 -39.66 -0.31
C GLU A 144 -8.46 -38.79 0.31
N VAL A 145 -9.48 -39.42 0.90
CA VAL A 145 -10.50 -38.77 1.75
C VAL A 145 -9.87 -37.88 2.83
N ALA A 146 -8.66 -38.25 3.26
CA ALA A 146 -7.99 -37.74 4.44
C ALA A 146 -7.47 -36.29 4.35
N ARG A 147 -7.38 -35.65 3.17
CA ARG A 147 -6.78 -34.31 3.05
C ARG A 147 -7.55 -33.24 3.81
N LEU A 148 -8.88 -33.22 3.69
CA LEU A 148 -9.75 -32.24 4.34
C LEU A 148 -9.82 -32.47 5.86
N TRP A 149 -9.98 -33.73 6.27
CA TRP A 149 -10.05 -34.08 7.69
C TRP A 149 -8.71 -33.80 8.40
N LEU A 150 -7.58 -34.31 7.89
CA LEU A 150 -6.26 -34.04 8.49
C LEU A 150 -5.94 -32.55 8.52
N PHE A 151 -6.15 -31.79 7.44
CA PHE A 151 -5.88 -30.35 7.43
C PHE A 151 -6.63 -29.60 8.54
N GLN A 152 -7.89 -29.97 8.80
CA GLN A 152 -8.74 -29.33 9.82
C GLN A 152 -8.40 -29.74 11.26
N VAL A 153 -7.95 -30.98 11.50
CA VAL A 153 -7.58 -31.46 12.84
C VAL A 153 -6.10 -31.40 13.19
N THR A 154 -5.19 -31.18 12.22
CA THR A 154 -3.73 -31.14 12.45
C THR A 154 -3.34 -30.07 13.47
N GLN A 155 -4.05 -28.94 13.51
CA GLN A 155 -3.83 -27.89 14.51
C GLN A 155 -4.22 -28.32 15.93
N TYR A 156 -5.23 -29.20 16.05
CA TYR A 156 -5.72 -29.74 17.32
C TYR A 156 -5.07 -31.10 17.68
N LEU A 157 -4.14 -31.63 16.87
CA LEU A 157 -3.41 -32.88 17.19
C LEU A 157 -1.99 -32.61 17.71
N ARG A 158 -1.56 -31.34 17.74
CA ARG A 158 -0.22 -30.93 18.18
C ARG A 158 -0.03 -30.94 19.70
N ASP A 159 -1.11 -30.97 20.49
CA ASP A 159 -1.06 -30.89 21.97
C ASP A 159 -1.06 -32.25 22.69
N LEU A 160 -0.86 -33.37 21.98
CA LEU A 160 -0.76 -34.72 22.57
C LEU A 160 0.67 -35.25 22.42
N SER A 161 1.36 -35.50 23.55
CA SER A 161 2.82 -35.54 23.71
C SER A 161 3.56 -36.71 23.05
N GLN A 162 4.87 -36.56 22.92
CA GLN A 162 5.67 -36.88 21.73
C GLN A 162 6.57 -38.13 21.78
N GLU A 163 6.36 -39.06 22.69
CA GLU A 163 7.24 -40.24 22.83
C GLU A 163 6.57 -41.52 22.30
N GLU A 164 7.36 -42.35 21.61
CA GLU A 164 7.01 -43.66 21.01
C GLU A 164 6.35 -43.67 19.60
N ALA A 165 6.65 -42.69 18.74
CA ALA A 165 6.29 -42.72 17.31
C ALA A 165 7.09 -43.75 16.46
N ASP A 166 8.20 -44.29 16.99
CA ASP A 166 9.18 -45.04 16.18
C ASP A 166 9.01 -46.57 16.15
N ALA A 167 8.02 -47.13 16.85
CA ALA A 167 7.86 -48.59 16.91
C ALA A 167 6.96 -49.20 15.81
N PHE A 168 6.21 -48.40 15.04
CA PHE A 168 5.04 -48.95 14.32
C PHE A 168 5.06 -49.05 12.79
N LEU A 169 5.95 -48.43 12.00
CA LEU A 169 5.71 -48.36 10.54
C LEU A 169 6.93 -48.49 9.62
N PRO A 170 7.20 -49.71 9.11
CA PRO A 170 8.01 -49.94 7.91
C PRO A 170 7.23 -49.85 6.58
N THR A 171 5.92 -49.57 6.55
CA THR A 171 5.10 -49.83 5.33
C THR A 171 4.12 -48.72 4.87
N ALA A 172 4.12 -47.51 5.42
CA ALA A 172 3.27 -46.42 4.90
C ALA A 172 3.97 -45.59 3.80
N SER A 173 3.31 -45.42 2.65
CA SER A 173 3.89 -44.91 1.40
C SER A 173 3.76 -43.40 1.14
N SER A 174 3.11 -42.60 2.03
CA SER A 174 3.06 -41.13 1.88
C SER A 174 3.36 -40.35 3.17
N PHE A 175 3.90 -39.13 3.03
CA PHE A 175 4.28 -38.23 4.12
C PHE A 175 3.14 -38.03 5.15
N TYR A 176 1.90 -37.86 4.67
CA TYR A 176 0.73 -37.67 5.51
C TYR A 176 0.31 -38.93 6.30
N HIS A 177 0.62 -40.13 5.79
CA HIS A 177 0.37 -41.38 6.53
C HIS A 177 1.30 -41.52 7.74
N ARG A 178 2.53 -40.98 7.64
CA ARG A 178 3.50 -40.98 8.74
C ARG A 178 3.10 -40.03 9.86
N GLU A 179 2.61 -38.83 9.52
CA GLU A 179 2.15 -37.84 10.51
C GLU A 179 0.89 -38.30 11.27
N ALA A 180 -0.11 -38.85 10.57
CA ALA A 180 -1.35 -39.32 11.18
C ALA A 180 -1.12 -40.53 12.11
N ALA A 181 -0.28 -41.48 11.67
CA ALA A 181 0.06 -42.64 12.49
C ALA A 181 0.98 -42.30 13.67
N ALA A 182 1.89 -41.33 13.51
CA ALA A 182 2.70 -40.81 14.59
C ALA A 182 1.83 -40.08 15.65
N ALA A 183 0.84 -39.28 15.23
CA ALA A 183 -0.10 -38.62 16.14
C ALA A 183 -0.98 -39.62 16.92
N TYR A 184 -1.46 -40.66 16.25
CA TYR A 184 -2.26 -41.70 16.87
C TYR A 184 -1.42 -42.60 17.81
N GLY A 185 -0.18 -42.92 17.42
CA GLY A 185 0.78 -43.65 18.27
C GLY A 185 1.10 -42.91 19.57
N ARG A 186 1.33 -41.59 19.49
CA ARG A 186 1.52 -40.69 20.65
C ARG A 186 0.37 -40.78 21.66
N TRP A 187 -0.87 -40.75 21.18
CA TRP A 187 -2.07 -40.84 22.04
C TRP A 187 -2.23 -42.22 22.71
N VAL A 188 -1.92 -43.32 22.01
CA VAL A 188 -1.96 -44.68 22.59
C VAL A 188 -0.88 -44.89 23.65
N ASN A 189 0.31 -44.31 23.44
CA ASN A 189 1.47 -44.49 24.30
C ASN A 189 1.43 -43.65 25.58
N GLN A 190 0.78 -42.49 25.56
CA GLN A 190 0.41 -41.76 26.79
C GLN A 190 -0.43 -42.60 27.77
N LYS A 191 -1.18 -43.61 27.29
CA LYS A 191 -1.95 -44.53 28.14
C LYS A 191 -1.20 -45.81 28.52
N ARG A 192 0.00 -46.07 27.98
CA ARG A 192 0.63 -47.40 28.14
C ARG A 192 2.00 -47.47 28.77
N ASN A 193 2.88 -46.48 28.73
CA ASN A 193 4.15 -46.58 29.46
C ASN A 193 4.67 -45.22 29.96
N GLY A 194 4.84 -45.10 31.27
CA GLY A 194 5.93 -44.29 31.81
C GLY A 194 7.25 -45.00 31.53
N ASP A 195 8.33 -44.23 31.40
CA ASP A 195 9.74 -44.63 31.19
C ASP A 195 10.27 -44.64 29.73
N SER A 196 10.51 -43.47 29.14
CA SER A 196 11.69 -43.25 28.28
C SER A 196 12.17 -41.79 28.31
N ALA A 197 12.81 -41.39 29.40
CA ALA A 197 13.45 -40.07 29.48
C ALA A 197 14.58 -39.96 28.44
N TRP A 198 14.52 -38.94 27.56
CA TRP A 198 15.66 -38.55 26.73
C TRP A 198 16.92 -38.36 27.61
N PRO A 199 18.12 -38.73 27.12
CA PRO A 199 19.35 -38.45 27.86
C PRO A 199 19.50 -36.94 28.11
N GLU A 200 19.98 -36.53 29.29
CA GLU A 200 20.11 -35.11 29.68
C GLU A 200 20.94 -34.25 28.69
N TRP A 201 21.78 -34.88 27.86
CA TRP A 201 22.61 -34.19 26.87
C TRP A 201 21.92 -33.96 25.52
N TYR A 202 20.78 -34.60 25.25
CA TYR A 202 20.06 -34.49 23.97
C TYR A 202 19.22 -33.21 23.95
N ILE A 203 19.41 -32.39 22.91
CA ILE A 203 18.63 -31.18 22.66
C ILE A 203 17.80 -31.39 21.40
N PRO A 204 16.46 -31.29 21.46
CA PRO A 204 15.60 -31.41 20.29
C PRO A 204 15.96 -30.39 19.19
N PRO A 205 15.77 -30.73 17.90
CA PRO A 205 16.11 -29.83 16.81
C PRO A 205 15.25 -28.58 16.80
N GLU A 206 15.89 -27.42 16.97
CA GLU A 206 15.15 -26.18 17.04
C GLU A 206 14.89 -25.57 15.65
N ILE A 207 15.88 -25.52 14.77
CA ILE A 207 15.74 -24.86 13.46
C ILE A 207 15.29 -25.87 12.40
N ARG A 208 14.00 -25.84 12.01
CA ARG A 208 13.39 -26.79 11.05
C ARG A 208 12.80 -26.10 9.81
N LEU A 209 12.70 -26.80 8.69
CA LEU A 209 12.21 -26.23 7.41
C LEU A 209 10.77 -25.68 7.49
N ASP A 210 9.93 -26.27 8.34
CA ASP A 210 8.54 -25.88 8.59
C ASP A 210 8.41 -24.74 9.61
N GLU A 211 9.53 -24.29 10.18
CA GLU A 211 9.58 -23.19 11.15
C GLU A 211 10.07 -21.90 10.47
N PRO A 212 9.62 -20.72 10.94
CA PRO A 212 9.97 -19.43 10.32
C PRO A 212 11.48 -19.22 10.13
N PHE A 213 12.31 -19.63 11.09
CA PHE A 213 13.76 -19.48 10.97
C PHE A 213 14.38 -20.44 9.94
N GLY A 214 14.00 -21.72 9.93
CA GLY A 214 14.54 -22.65 8.93
C GLY A 214 14.09 -22.32 7.51
N ALA A 215 12.85 -21.85 7.33
CA ALA A 215 12.38 -21.33 6.04
C ALA A 215 13.19 -20.10 5.58
N ALA A 216 13.45 -19.16 6.50
CA ALA A 216 14.29 -17.99 6.25
C ALA A 216 15.74 -18.34 5.89
N LEU A 217 16.33 -19.29 6.61
CA LEU A 217 17.67 -19.80 6.37
C LEU A 217 17.77 -20.49 5.00
N ALA A 218 16.77 -21.32 4.65
CA ALA A 218 16.71 -21.98 3.35
C ALA A 218 16.61 -20.98 2.19
N GLU A 219 15.93 -19.85 2.38
CA GLU A 219 15.79 -18.81 1.35
C GLU A 219 17.13 -18.14 1.01
N ILE A 220 17.91 -17.73 2.01
CA ILE A 220 19.23 -17.12 1.77
C ILE A 220 20.24 -18.12 1.22
N CYS A 221 20.08 -19.42 1.52
CA CYS A 221 20.92 -20.49 0.99
C CYS A 221 20.77 -20.69 -0.53
N ARG A 222 19.72 -20.11 -1.16
CA ARG A 222 19.56 -20.11 -2.63
C ARG A 222 20.56 -19.21 -3.35
N ASP A 223 21.30 -18.37 -2.62
CA ASP A 223 22.34 -17.52 -3.18
C ASP A 223 23.48 -18.38 -3.76
N PRO A 224 23.68 -18.38 -5.10
CA PRO A 224 24.62 -19.29 -5.76
C PRO A 224 26.09 -18.93 -5.48
N SER A 225 26.36 -17.76 -4.88
CA SER A 225 27.71 -17.35 -4.50
C SER A 225 28.21 -17.97 -3.20
N LEU A 226 27.35 -18.61 -2.40
CA LEU A 226 27.76 -19.26 -1.15
C LEU A 226 28.61 -20.50 -1.43
N ARG A 227 29.86 -20.48 -0.97
CA ARG A 227 30.84 -21.58 -1.09
C ARG A 227 31.20 -22.17 0.26
N VAL A 228 31.32 -21.35 1.29
CA VAL A 228 31.70 -21.74 2.65
C VAL A 228 30.60 -21.32 3.61
N VAL A 229 30.01 -22.30 4.28
CA VAL A 229 29.03 -22.08 5.35
C VAL A 229 29.59 -22.65 6.64
N VAL A 230 29.54 -21.84 7.70
CA VAL A 230 29.94 -22.27 9.04
C VAL A 230 28.75 -22.13 9.97
N GLU A 231 28.48 -23.20 10.72
CA GLU A 231 27.47 -23.27 11.76
C GLU A 231 28.17 -23.58 13.09
N VAL A 232 27.87 -22.77 14.11
CA VAL A 232 28.30 -23.00 15.49
C VAL A 232 27.11 -23.48 16.30
N GLY A 233 27.24 -24.63 16.97
CA GLY A 233 26.17 -25.23 17.78
C GLY A 233 25.28 -26.19 16.98
N ALA A 234 25.88 -27.07 16.18
CA ALA A 234 25.15 -27.97 15.30
C ALA A 234 24.32 -29.06 16.02
N SER A 235 24.51 -29.25 17.32
CA SER A 235 23.83 -30.27 18.15
C SER A 235 23.96 -31.66 17.53
N SER A 236 22.86 -32.40 17.36
CA SER A 236 22.82 -33.73 16.73
C SER A 236 22.79 -33.68 15.19
N GLY A 237 22.69 -32.49 14.58
CA GLY A 237 22.55 -32.29 13.14
C GLY A 237 21.13 -32.45 12.58
N GLU A 238 20.10 -32.57 13.43
CA GLU A 238 18.68 -32.66 13.01
C GLU A 238 18.01 -31.31 12.75
N GLY A 239 18.62 -30.21 13.21
CA GLY A 239 18.09 -28.85 13.09
C GLY A 239 18.65 -28.11 11.88
N SER A 240 19.35 -27.01 12.14
CA SER A 240 19.91 -26.12 11.11
C SER A 240 20.85 -26.83 10.15
N THR A 241 21.66 -27.80 10.60
CA THR A 241 22.50 -28.63 9.71
C THR A 241 21.68 -29.34 8.62
N ALA A 242 20.49 -29.88 8.97
CA ALA A 242 19.62 -30.54 8.00
C ALA A 242 19.03 -29.53 6.99
N VAL A 243 18.65 -28.34 7.45
CA VAL A 243 18.19 -27.23 6.60
C VAL A 243 19.28 -26.82 5.61
N LEU A 244 20.52 -26.64 6.10
CA LEU A 244 21.68 -26.27 5.28
C LEU A 244 22.00 -27.32 4.22
N ARG A 245 22.02 -28.62 4.61
CA ARG A 245 22.27 -29.73 3.66
C ARG A 245 21.24 -29.81 2.55
N TYR A 246 19.98 -29.51 2.88
CA TYR A 246 18.87 -29.49 1.93
C TYR A 246 18.93 -28.29 0.98
N ALA A 247 19.16 -27.08 1.51
CA ALA A 247 19.00 -25.84 0.75
C ALA A 247 20.25 -25.39 -0.02
N LEU A 248 21.46 -25.76 0.43
CA LEU A 248 22.69 -25.29 -0.18
C LEU A 248 23.05 -26.03 -1.47
N PRO A 249 23.67 -25.35 -2.45
CA PRO A 249 24.11 -25.98 -3.68
C PRO A 249 25.16 -27.06 -3.41
N LYS A 250 25.24 -28.07 -4.28
CA LYS A 250 26.21 -29.18 -4.15
C LYS A 250 27.67 -28.72 -4.12
N SER A 251 27.96 -27.51 -4.59
CA SER A 251 29.29 -26.90 -4.60
C SER A 251 29.68 -26.18 -3.31
N ALA A 252 28.77 -26.04 -2.34
CA ALA A 252 29.06 -25.43 -1.05
C ALA A 252 29.62 -26.47 -0.06
N ARG A 253 30.45 -26.02 0.88
CA ARG A 253 30.92 -26.79 2.03
C ARG A 253 30.28 -26.26 3.32
N ILE A 254 29.86 -27.16 4.19
CA ILE A 254 29.22 -26.88 5.47
C ILE A 254 30.17 -27.35 6.57
N TYR A 255 30.61 -26.44 7.42
CA TYR A 255 31.43 -26.73 8.59
C TYR A 255 30.57 -26.58 9.83
N SER A 256 30.29 -27.70 10.50
CA SER A 256 29.39 -27.76 11.65
C SER A 256 30.21 -28.00 12.91
N ILE A 257 30.31 -26.97 13.76
CA ILE A 257 31.07 -26.99 15.00
C ILE A 257 30.13 -27.40 16.14
N GLU A 258 30.49 -28.45 16.88
CA GLU A 258 29.77 -28.90 18.08
C GLU A 258 30.75 -29.24 19.20
N ALA A 259 30.54 -28.62 20.36
CA ALA A 259 31.42 -28.77 21.51
C ALA A 259 31.11 -30.04 22.33
N HIS A 260 29.84 -30.43 22.48
CA HIS A 260 29.48 -31.53 23.37
C HIS A 260 29.83 -32.90 22.75
N PRO A 261 30.59 -33.77 23.45
CA PRO A 261 31.09 -35.02 22.88
C PRO A 261 30.01 -35.96 22.35
N GLU A 262 28.91 -36.14 23.10
CA GLU A 262 27.82 -37.03 22.67
C GLU A 262 27.02 -36.46 21.49
N ARG A 263 26.74 -35.15 21.48
CA ARG A 263 26.03 -34.49 20.37
C ARG A 263 26.88 -34.52 19.10
N TYR A 264 28.18 -34.27 19.22
CA TYR A 264 29.14 -34.41 18.12
C TYR A 264 29.15 -35.83 17.54
N ARG A 265 29.11 -36.90 18.36
CA ARG A 265 29.07 -38.27 17.83
C ARG A 265 27.82 -38.52 16.98
N GLU A 266 26.66 -38.03 17.42
CA GLU A 266 25.42 -38.14 16.65
C GLU A 266 25.45 -37.28 15.38
N LEU A 267 25.96 -36.05 15.45
CA LEU A 267 26.20 -35.20 14.28
C LEU A 267 27.09 -35.91 13.26
N ALA A 268 28.26 -36.38 13.68
CA ALA A 268 29.25 -37.03 12.82
C ALA A 268 28.67 -38.29 12.15
N LYS A 269 27.90 -39.08 12.90
CA LYS A 269 27.17 -40.23 12.37
C LYS A 269 26.14 -39.80 11.32
N ARG A 270 25.32 -38.79 11.61
CA ARG A 270 24.22 -38.33 10.75
C ARG A 270 24.69 -37.66 9.44
N VAL A 271 25.86 -37.02 9.44
CA VAL A 271 26.41 -36.35 8.26
C VAL A 271 27.46 -37.16 7.51
N SER A 272 27.80 -38.36 8.00
CA SER A 272 28.85 -39.23 7.43
C SER A 272 28.68 -39.56 5.94
N GLU A 273 27.45 -39.56 5.43
CA GLU A 273 27.13 -39.85 4.02
C GLU A 273 27.15 -38.60 3.11
N ASP A 274 27.28 -37.39 3.66
CA ASP A 274 27.33 -36.13 2.89
C ASP A 274 28.72 -35.50 2.95
N PRO A 275 29.58 -35.69 1.93
CA PRO A 275 30.96 -35.22 1.95
C PRO A 275 31.09 -33.69 1.93
N ARG A 276 29.98 -32.96 1.74
CA ARG A 276 29.95 -31.49 1.85
C ARG A 276 29.95 -31.02 3.30
N CYS A 277 29.53 -31.88 4.23
CA CYS A 277 29.35 -31.54 5.63
C CYS A 277 30.53 -32.07 6.45
N ILE A 278 31.22 -31.16 7.12
CA ILE A 278 32.46 -31.42 7.86
C ILE A 278 32.16 -31.15 9.34
N PRO A 279 31.90 -32.18 10.15
CA PRO A 279 31.66 -32.02 11.59
C PRO A 279 32.99 -31.76 12.31
N ILE A 280 32.98 -30.84 13.27
CA ILE A 280 34.16 -30.43 14.06
C ILE A 280 33.83 -30.53 15.55
N HIS A 281 34.61 -31.34 16.28
CA HIS A 281 34.48 -31.48 17.73
C HIS A 281 35.35 -30.45 18.45
N ALA A 282 34.80 -29.26 18.63
CA ALA A 282 35.43 -28.16 19.35
C ALA A 282 34.37 -27.12 19.75
N ALA A 283 34.67 -26.31 20.76
CA ALA A 283 34.04 -25.01 20.91
C ALA A 283 34.67 -24.01 19.95
N ALA A 284 33.90 -23.00 19.51
CA ALA A 284 34.42 -21.99 18.59
C ALA A 284 35.60 -21.22 19.20
N GLN A 285 35.53 -20.91 20.50
CA GLN A 285 36.48 -20.09 21.25
C GLN A 285 36.36 -20.35 22.78
N PRO A 286 37.34 -19.94 23.63
CA PRO A 286 37.36 -20.28 25.07
C PRO A 286 36.65 -19.30 26.01
N ARG A 287 36.24 -18.10 25.55
CA ARG A 287 35.58 -17.06 26.36
C ARG A 287 34.11 -17.42 26.61
N ILE A 288 33.61 -17.04 27.77
CA ILE A 288 32.21 -17.16 28.18
C ILE A 288 31.84 -15.92 28.98
N ALA A 289 30.54 -15.58 29.03
CA ALA A 289 30.04 -14.46 29.83
C ALA A 289 30.52 -14.51 31.29
N THR A 290 30.85 -13.36 31.89
CA THR A 290 31.16 -13.30 33.32
C THR A 290 29.88 -13.42 34.17
N VAL A 291 30.02 -13.65 35.48
CA VAL A 291 28.86 -13.68 36.39
C VAL A 291 28.18 -12.31 36.36
N GLU A 292 28.97 -11.26 36.39
CA GLU A 292 28.53 -9.87 36.39
C GLU A 292 27.76 -9.54 35.11
N GLU A 293 28.24 -9.95 33.93
CA GLU A 293 27.52 -9.74 32.66
C GLU A 293 26.15 -10.43 32.65
N VAL A 294 26.04 -11.63 33.22
CA VAL A 294 24.77 -12.36 33.32
C VAL A 294 23.83 -11.68 34.32
N GLU A 295 24.34 -11.23 35.46
CA GLU A 295 23.54 -10.54 36.48
C GLU A 295 23.04 -9.17 35.99
N GLU A 296 23.89 -8.38 35.33
CA GLU A 296 23.50 -7.11 34.71
C GLU A 296 22.40 -7.30 33.66
N TRP A 297 22.50 -8.37 32.84
CA TRP A 297 21.48 -8.70 31.87
C TRP A 297 20.14 -9.04 32.53
N LEU A 298 20.16 -9.86 33.59
CA LEU A 298 18.97 -10.23 34.37
C LEU A 298 18.32 -9.01 35.07
N GLU A 299 19.13 -8.06 35.54
CA GLU A 299 18.67 -6.85 36.24
C GLU A 299 18.10 -5.78 35.30
N SER A 300 18.46 -5.80 34.01
CA SER A 300 18.05 -4.79 33.02
C SER A 300 16.54 -4.75 32.70
N GLY A 301 15.73 -5.62 33.30
CA GLY A 301 14.30 -5.39 33.53
C GLY A 301 13.36 -5.47 32.32
N SER A 302 13.78 -6.08 31.21
CA SER A 302 12.89 -6.24 30.06
C SER A 302 11.95 -7.44 30.27
N SER A 303 10.67 -7.19 30.55
CA SER A 303 9.65 -8.17 30.97
C SER A 303 9.25 -9.23 29.93
N ILE A 304 9.98 -9.33 28.82
CA ILE A 304 9.84 -10.34 27.75
C ILE A 304 11.09 -11.26 27.70
N TRP A 305 12.16 -10.99 28.47
CA TRP A 305 13.53 -11.44 28.15
C TRP A 305 14.24 -12.28 29.21
N ALA A 306 13.62 -12.61 30.34
CA ALA A 306 14.20 -13.55 31.32
C ALA A 306 13.29 -14.78 31.48
N PRO A 307 13.37 -15.78 30.58
CA PRO A 307 12.56 -16.99 30.71
C PRO A 307 12.96 -17.88 31.89
N TYR A 308 14.07 -17.57 32.56
CA TYR A 308 14.66 -18.35 33.64
C TYR A 308 15.14 -17.47 34.80
N GLY A 309 15.09 -18.00 36.03
CA GLY A 309 15.52 -17.28 37.24
C GLY A 309 17.04 -17.20 37.39
N ARG A 310 17.54 -16.29 38.25
CA ARG A 310 18.97 -16.07 38.49
C ARG A 310 19.75 -17.36 38.79
N GLU A 311 19.25 -18.21 39.67
CA GLU A 311 19.92 -19.47 40.03
C GLU A 311 20.04 -20.42 38.83
N GLN A 312 19.01 -20.49 37.99
CA GLN A 312 18.98 -21.31 36.78
C GLN A 312 19.97 -20.79 35.73
N ALA A 313 20.00 -19.47 35.49
CA ALA A 313 20.97 -18.84 34.59
C ALA A 313 22.42 -19.15 35.01
N LEU A 314 22.73 -18.99 36.30
CA LEU A 314 24.07 -19.25 36.84
C LEU A 314 24.42 -20.75 36.83
N GLN A 315 23.44 -21.64 36.90
CA GLN A 315 23.66 -23.07 36.73
C GLN A 315 24.01 -23.41 35.27
N TRP A 316 23.25 -22.91 34.30
CA TRP A 316 23.50 -23.14 32.87
C TRP A 316 24.85 -22.56 32.43
N ARG A 317 25.18 -21.35 32.87
CA ARG A 317 26.49 -20.74 32.66
C ARG A 317 27.63 -21.62 33.17
N ARG A 318 27.50 -22.20 34.36
CA ARG A 318 28.49 -23.15 34.91
C ARG A 318 28.61 -24.41 34.04
N GLY A 319 27.50 -24.90 33.51
CA GLY A 319 27.50 -26.02 32.56
C GLY A 319 28.29 -25.71 31.28
N ASP A 320 28.05 -24.56 30.66
CA ASP A 320 28.82 -24.10 29.49
C ASP A 320 30.30 -23.91 29.84
N GLU A 321 30.61 -23.36 31.01
CA GLU A 321 32.00 -23.17 31.48
C GLU A 321 32.73 -24.51 31.68
N ASP A 322 32.08 -25.49 32.29
CA ASP A 322 32.66 -26.82 32.50
C ASP A 322 32.81 -27.59 31.19
N LEU A 323 31.89 -27.41 30.24
CA LEU A 323 32.04 -27.94 28.88
C LEU A 323 33.29 -27.36 28.22
N LEU A 324 33.49 -26.04 28.22
CA LEU A 324 34.65 -25.36 27.64
C LEU A 324 35.99 -25.82 28.24
N LYS A 325 36.02 -26.20 29.53
CA LYS A 325 37.22 -26.76 30.18
C LYS A 325 37.58 -28.17 29.69
N SER A 326 36.61 -28.89 29.13
CA SER A 326 36.75 -30.31 28.77
C SER A 326 36.91 -30.59 27.28
N VAL A 327 36.89 -29.56 26.43
CA VAL A 327 36.88 -29.69 24.96
C VAL A 327 37.91 -28.76 24.31
N PRO A 328 38.39 -29.05 23.08
CA PRO A 328 39.18 -28.10 22.31
C PRO A 328 38.41 -26.80 22.06
N THR A 329 39.08 -25.64 22.13
CA THR A 329 38.46 -24.31 22.01
C THR A 329 38.99 -23.49 20.82
N ASP A 330 39.53 -24.19 19.82
CA ASP A 330 40.12 -23.63 18.60
C ASP A 330 39.23 -23.83 17.36
N GLY A 331 37.94 -24.15 17.55
CA GLY A 331 37.02 -24.51 16.48
C GLY A 331 36.87 -23.44 15.39
N ALA A 332 36.83 -22.15 15.77
CA ALA A 332 36.79 -21.06 14.80
C ALA A 332 38.04 -21.06 13.91
N SER A 333 39.23 -21.31 14.47
CA SER A 333 40.50 -21.36 13.75
C SER A 333 40.64 -22.57 12.82
N GLN A 334 39.88 -23.65 13.06
CA GLN A 334 39.90 -24.87 12.24
C GLN A 334 39.08 -24.74 10.94
N VAL A 335 38.28 -23.68 10.77
CA VAL A 335 37.40 -23.49 9.60
C VAL A 335 37.81 -22.28 8.74
N PRO A 336 37.56 -22.32 7.41
CA PRO A 336 37.77 -21.16 6.55
C PRO A 336 36.88 -19.96 6.93
N ASN A 337 37.14 -18.80 6.35
CA ASN A 337 36.25 -17.65 6.50
C ASN A 337 34.90 -17.95 5.81
N PRO A 338 33.77 -17.86 6.53
CA PRO A 338 32.47 -18.17 5.96
C PRO A 338 31.93 -17.07 5.05
N ASP A 339 31.20 -17.48 4.00
CA ASP A 339 30.26 -16.62 3.26
C ASP A 339 28.94 -16.47 4.03
N LEU A 340 28.52 -17.53 4.74
CA LEU A 340 27.39 -17.54 5.68
C LEU A 340 27.85 -18.07 7.04
N LEU A 341 27.64 -17.29 8.09
CA LEU A 341 27.91 -17.68 9.47
C LEU A 341 26.59 -17.82 10.24
N LEU A 342 26.30 -19.01 10.77
CA LEU A 342 25.18 -19.28 11.65
C LEU A 342 25.66 -19.47 13.09
N ILE A 343 25.11 -18.72 14.03
CA ILE A 343 25.43 -18.79 15.46
C ILE A 343 24.22 -19.33 16.23
N ASP A 344 24.33 -20.59 16.67
CA ASP A 344 23.42 -21.29 17.57
C ASP A 344 24.19 -21.98 18.71
N GLY A 345 25.27 -21.34 19.17
CA GLY A 345 26.15 -21.84 20.23
C GLY A 345 25.51 -21.88 21.62
N GLY A 346 26.35 -22.02 22.65
CA GLY A 346 25.89 -22.02 24.05
C GLY A 346 25.20 -20.72 24.45
N GLU A 347 24.29 -20.80 25.41
CA GLU A 347 23.49 -19.66 25.88
C GLU A 347 24.37 -18.49 26.34
N PHE A 348 25.54 -18.78 26.92
CA PHE A 348 26.46 -17.76 27.43
C PHE A 348 27.74 -17.59 26.60
N THR A 349 27.82 -18.21 25.42
CA THR A 349 28.97 -18.09 24.49
C THR A 349 28.65 -17.40 23.18
N GLY A 350 27.38 -17.31 22.76
CA GLY A 350 26.99 -16.89 21.40
C GLY A 350 27.61 -15.58 20.87
N TRP A 351 27.61 -14.51 21.67
CA TRP A 351 28.28 -13.24 21.30
C TRP A 351 29.79 -13.42 21.06
N TYR A 352 30.47 -14.17 21.94
CA TYR A 352 31.90 -14.42 21.84
C TYR A 352 32.23 -15.35 20.67
N ASP A 353 31.35 -16.30 20.37
CA ASP A 353 31.47 -17.16 19.20
C ASP A 353 31.43 -16.31 17.92
N LEU A 354 30.51 -15.35 17.79
CA LEU A 354 30.49 -14.40 16.69
C LEU A 354 31.78 -13.56 16.64
N GLN A 355 32.21 -13.00 17.78
CA GLN A 355 33.42 -12.17 17.85
C GLN A 355 34.67 -12.92 17.38
N ALA A 356 34.83 -14.19 17.70
CA ALA A 356 35.99 -14.98 17.27
C ALA A 356 36.15 -15.02 15.75
N PHE A 357 35.05 -15.00 14.99
CA PHE A 357 35.09 -14.91 13.53
C PHE A 357 35.40 -13.48 13.05
N ILE A 358 34.81 -12.46 13.67
CA ILE A 358 35.03 -11.06 13.26
C ILE A 358 36.46 -10.59 13.60
N GLU A 359 36.97 -10.92 14.78
CA GLU A 359 38.31 -10.54 15.26
C GLU A 359 39.44 -11.13 14.38
N ARG A 360 39.22 -12.32 13.78
CA ARG A 360 40.17 -12.92 12.82
C ARG A 360 40.04 -12.40 11.38
N GLY A 361 39.17 -11.41 11.16
CA GLY A 361 38.96 -10.78 9.86
C GLY A 361 37.96 -11.49 8.94
N ALA A 362 37.13 -12.42 9.45
CA ALA A 362 36.03 -12.95 8.66
C ALA A 362 34.99 -11.84 8.43
N ARG A 363 34.42 -11.81 7.22
CA ARG A 363 33.40 -10.84 6.85
C ARG A 363 32.28 -11.51 6.05
N PRO A 364 31.43 -12.31 6.72
CA PRO A 364 30.42 -13.10 6.05
C PRO A 364 29.45 -12.22 5.26
N LYS A 365 29.00 -12.71 4.10
CA LYS A 365 27.93 -12.09 3.33
C LYS A 365 26.62 -12.10 4.11
N TYR A 366 26.35 -13.20 4.81
CA TYR A 366 25.20 -13.35 5.70
C TYR A 366 25.62 -13.81 7.10
N ILE A 367 24.96 -13.27 8.12
CA ILE A 367 25.06 -13.72 9.50
C ILE A 367 23.65 -14.10 9.98
N ALA A 368 23.45 -15.34 10.42
CA ALA A 368 22.20 -15.84 10.98
C ALA A 368 22.37 -16.12 12.48
N LEU A 369 21.42 -15.67 13.28
CA LEU A 369 21.45 -15.76 14.74
C LEU A 369 20.19 -16.47 15.24
N ASN A 370 20.37 -17.50 16.08
CA ASN A 370 19.30 -18.10 16.87
C ASN A 370 19.17 -17.40 18.24
N ASP A 371 18.01 -17.48 18.88
CA ASP A 371 17.75 -16.95 20.23
C ASP A 371 18.19 -15.48 20.45
N ILE A 372 17.79 -14.58 19.55
CA ILE A 372 18.12 -13.14 19.67
C ILE A 372 17.47 -12.48 20.88
N LEU A 373 16.47 -13.13 21.48
CA LEU A 373 15.79 -12.70 22.68
C LEU A 373 16.41 -13.26 23.97
N ALA A 374 17.36 -14.18 23.85
CA ALA A 374 18.10 -14.76 24.98
C ALA A 374 19.49 -14.11 25.13
N PHE A 375 20.23 -14.45 26.20
CA PHE A 375 21.57 -13.89 26.42
C PHE A 375 22.47 -14.18 25.21
N LYS A 376 22.32 -15.39 24.63
CA LYS A 376 23.08 -15.94 23.51
C LYS A 376 23.41 -14.91 22.43
N ASN A 377 22.39 -14.27 21.86
CA ASN A 377 22.55 -13.40 20.68
C ASN A 377 21.89 -12.03 20.80
N ASN A 378 21.37 -11.64 21.98
CA ASN A 378 20.81 -10.31 22.18
C ASN A 378 21.80 -9.19 21.83
N ARG A 379 23.04 -9.32 22.31
CA ARG A 379 24.11 -8.36 22.03
C ARG A 379 24.49 -8.35 20.55
N SER A 380 24.68 -9.54 19.95
CA SER A 380 24.93 -9.74 18.52
C SER A 380 23.89 -8.99 17.66
N PHE A 381 22.61 -9.16 17.98
CA PHE A 381 21.50 -8.54 17.27
C PHE A 381 21.53 -7.01 17.33
N ARG A 382 21.97 -6.43 18.45
CA ARG A 382 22.05 -4.96 18.65
C ARG A 382 23.30 -4.33 18.01
N GLU A 383 24.44 -5.02 18.03
CA GLU A 383 25.72 -4.44 17.62
C GLU A 383 26.01 -4.61 16.12
N LEU A 384 25.53 -5.69 15.48
CA LEU A 384 25.80 -5.97 14.06
C LEU A 384 25.52 -4.80 13.08
N PRO A 385 24.45 -3.99 13.24
CA PRO A 385 24.24 -2.79 12.42
C PRO A 385 25.42 -1.82 12.39
N SER A 386 26.05 -1.57 13.55
CA SER A 386 27.21 -0.69 13.65
C SER A 386 28.46 -1.26 12.97
N CYS A 387 28.51 -2.58 12.79
CA CYS A 387 29.57 -3.30 12.10
C CYS A 387 29.40 -3.34 10.57
N GLY A 388 28.40 -2.62 10.02
CA GLY A 388 28.14 -2.55 8.59
C GLY A 388 27.26 -3.69 8.05
N TYR A 389 26.40 -4.25 8.89
CA TYR A 389 25.42 -5.28 8.51
C TYR A 389 23.98 -4.75 8.53
N ARG A 390 23.17 -5.10 7.55
CA ARG A 390 21.74 -4.76 7.51
C ARG A 390 20.89 -5.96 7.91
N LEU A 391 19.97 -5.77 8.84
CA LEU A 391 18.95 -6.77 9.17
C LEU A 391 18.04 -6.98 7.96
N ILE A 392 17.93 -8.22 7.47
CA ILE A 392 17.10 -8.57 6.29
C ILE A 392 15.90 -9.44 6.64
N ARG A 393 15.97 -10.21 7.73
CA ARG A 393 14.83 -10.97 8.24
C ARG A 393 14.97 -11.19 9.73
N TRP A 394 13.87 -11.20 10.45
CA TRP A 394 13.82 -11.58 11.86
C TRP A 394 12.42 -12.10 12.19
N GLY A 395 12.27 -12.72 13.36
CA GLY A 395 10.98 -13.12 13.90
C GLY A 395 11.08 -13.44 15.38
N ASN A 396 9.93 -13.57 16.04
CA ASN A 396 9.81 -13.85 17.47
C ASN A 396 9.40 -15.30 17.77
N ALA A 397 9.52 -16.21 16.79
CA ALA A 397 9.28 -17.62 17.05
C ALA A 397 10.26 -18.11 18.12
N ARG A 398 9.74 -18.64 19.23
CA ARG A 398 10.49 -19.05 20.44
C ARG A 398 11.23 -17.87 21.08
N ASN A 399 12.57 -17.93 21.17
CA ASN A 399 13.40 -16.82 21.63
C ASN A 399 13.93 -15.98 20.45
N GLY A 400 13.26 -16.06 19.30
CA GLY A 400 13.48 -15.22 18.13
C GLY A 400 14.73 -15.56 17.32
N PHE A 401 14.76 -15.08 16.08
CA PHE A 401 15.89 -15.25 15.17
C PHE A 401 16.14 -13.97 14.38
N ALA A 402 17.34 -13.80 13.87
CA ALA A 402 17.69 -12.72 12.94
C ALA A 402 18.66 -13.17 11.86
N ILE A 403 18.53 -12.57 10.68
CA ILE A 403 19.44 -12.73 9.55
C ILE A 403 19.87 -11.35 9.09
N PHE A 404 21.18 -11.13 9.06
CA PHE A 404 21.83 -9.93 8.61
C PHE A 404 22.59 -10.17 7.30
N LYS A 405 22.72 -9.12 6.47
CA LYS A 405 23.52 -9.10 5.23
C LYS A 405 24.55 -7.98 5.28
N ASP A 406 25.79 -8.25 4.88
CA ASP A 406 26.84 -7.23 4.80
C ASP A 406 26.45 -6.11 3.80
N ILE A 407 26.47 -4.86 4.26
CA ILE A 407 26.16 -3.68 3.45
C ILE A 407 27.23 -3.48 2.36
N LYS A 408 28.50 -3.78 2.61
CA LYS A 408 29.56 -3.66 1.58
C LYS A 408 29.58 -4.81 0.57
N ALA A 409 28.79 -5.86 0.79
CA ALA A 409 28.50 -6.88 -0.24
C ALA A 409 27.40 -6.42 -1.23
N THR A 410 26.84 -5.22 -1.02
CA THR A 410 25.87 -4.56 -1.92
C THR A 410 26.62 -3.82 -3.03
N LEU A 411 26.21 -4.00 -4.29
CA LEU A 411 26.83 -3.31 -5.44
C LEU A 411 26.65 -1.78 -5.27
N PRO A 412 27.70 -0.95 -5.10
CA PRO A 412 27.53 0.48 -4.93
C PRO A 412 27.08 1.15 -6.24
N ILE A 413 26.33 2.25 -6.17
CA ILE A 413 25.97 3.05 -7.34
C ILE A 413 26.85 4.29 -7.44
N HIS A 414 27.49 4.51 -8.59
CA HIS A 414 28.21 5.73 -8.89
C HIS A 414 27.42 6.52 -9.94
N PHE A 415 26.73 7.56 -9.50
CA PHE A 415 26.03 8.47 -10.38
C PHE A 415 27.00 9.48 -10.96
N PHE A 416 26.85 9.79 -12.24
CA PHE A 416 27.51 10.95 -12.82
C PHE A 416 26.57 11.79 -13.67
N THR A 417 26.83 13.09 -13.69
CA THR A 417 26.08 14.09 -14.47
C THR A 417 27.08 15.03 -15.12
N ILE A 418 27.00 15.20 -16.44
CA ILE A 418 27.66 16.32 -17.12
C ILE A 418 26.63 17.44 -17.26
N VAL A 419 26.99 18.69 -16.95
CA VAL A 419 26.01 19.78 -16.91
C VAL A 419 26.57 21.12 -17.35
N LEU A 420 25.75 21.81 -18.14
CA LEU A 420 25.83 23.24 -18.40
C LEU A 420 24.39 23.78 -18.27
N ASP A 421 24.17 24.71 -17.36
CA ASP A 421 22.85 25.26 -17.01
C ASP A 421 21.80 24.19 -16.65
N GLY A 422 21.95 23.57 -15.48
CA GLY A 422 21.09 22.49 -14.99
C GLY A 422 19.82 22.91 -14.25
N GLN A 423 19.60 24.19 -13.98
CA GLN A 423 18.43 24.66 -13.23
C GLN A 423 17.16 24.63 -14.08
N PRO A 424 15.97 24.35 -13.50
CA PRO A 424 15.72 24.00 -12.09
C PRO A 424 15.82 22.50 -11.77
N TYR A 425 16.18 21.66 -12.75
CA TYR A 425 16.02 20.21 -12.65
C TYR A 425 17.13 19.52 -11.84
N ILE A 426 18.35 20.05 -11.88
CA ILE A 426 19.51 19.49 -11.16
C ILE A 426 19.26 19.41 -9.63
N GLU A 427 18.44 20.31 -9.08
CA GLU A 427 18.07 20.32 -7.67
C GLU A 427 17.18 19.13 -7.25
N ARG A 428 16.55 18.46 -8.22
CA ARG A 428 15.64 17.33 -7.97
C ARG A 428 16.37 16.02 -7.70
N HIS A 429 17.61 15.88 -8.17
CA HIS A 429 18.35 14.64 -8.06
C HIS A 429 18.72 14.34 -6.61
N TYR A 430 19.29 15.30 -5.90
CA TYR A 430 19.83 15.07 -4.55
C TYR A 430 18.80 14.52 -3.54
N PRO A 431 17.58 15.08 -3.41
CA PRO A 431 16.57 14.51 -2.52
C PRO A 431 16.20 13.06 -2.84
N VAL A 432 16.19 12.67 -4.13
CA VAL A 432 15.94 11.29 -4.56
C VAL A 432 17.09 10.38 -4.15
N LEU A 433 18.33 10.81 -4.39
CA LEU A 433 19.52 10.04 -4.04
C LEU A 433 19.63 9.81 -2.52
N CYS A 434 19.31 10.80 -1.69
CA CYS A 434 19.27 10.64 -0.24
C CYS A 434 18.25 9.58 0.24
N GLN A 435 17.20 9.30 -0.53
CA GLN A 435 16.26 8.22 -0.16
C GLN A 435 16.90 6.82 -0.25
N LEU A 436 17.98 6.67 -1.03
CA LEU A 436 18.72 5.42 -1.15
C LEU A 436 19.40 5.01 0.16
N ASP A 437 19.65 5.97 1.06
CA ASP A 437 20.20 5.71 2.40
C ASP A 437 19.26 4.83 3.22
N ARG A 438 17.95 5.14 3.16
CA ARG A 438 16.90 4.33 3.81
C ARG A 438 16.81 2.93 3.22
N LEU A 439 17.24 2.77 1.98
CA LEU A 439 17.28 1.49 1.27
C LEU A 439 18.60 0.74 1.50
N GLY A 440 19.58 1.34 2.18
CA GLY A 440 20.89 0.76 2.43
C GLY A 440 21.67 0.46 1.15
N ILE A 441 21.51 1.29 0.11
CA ILE A 441 22.26 1.19 -1.15
C ILE A 441 23.38 2.23 -1.08
N PRO A 442 24.66 1.84 -1.04
CA PRO A 442 25.76 2.80 -1.06
C PRO A 442 25.79 3.56 -2.38
N TRP A 443 25.93 4.88 -2.34
CA TRP A 443 25.98 5.71 -3.56
C TRP A 443 26.96 6.89 -3.45
N GLN A 444 27.44 7.34 -4.61
CA GLN A 444 28.21 8.57 -4.81
C GLN A 444 27.66 9.31 -6.04
N TRP A 445 27.70 10.64 -6.04
CA TRP A 445 27.29 11.45 -7.19
C TRP A 445 28.40 12.42 -7.60
N VAL A 446 28.90 12.27 -8.82
CA VAL A 446 29.92 13.15 -9.42
C VAL A 446 29.28 14.04 -10.48
N VAL A 447 29.36 15.34 -10.28
CA VAL A 447 28.85 16.32 -11.25
C VAL A 447 30.03 17.00 -11.92
N VAL A 448 30.11 16.87 -13.24
CA VAL A 448 31.11 17.52 -14.08
C VAL A 448 30.46 18.73 -14.74
N GLU A 449 30.85 19.90 -14.30
CA GLU A 449 30.23 21.16 -14.68
C GLU A 449 31.12 21.92 -15.67
N GLY A 450 30.48 22.55 -16.65
CA GLY A 450 31.11 23.53 -17.52
C GLY A 450 30.85 23.31 -19.00
N VAL A 451 31.45 24.18 -19.81
CA VAL A 451 31.22 24.25 -21.26
C VAL A 451 32.06 23.22 -22.00
N ALA A 452 31.43 22.40 -22.85
CA ALA A 452 32.11 21.46 -23.73
C ALA A 452 32.36 22.08 -25.11
N ALA A 453 33.62 22.12 -25.56
CA ALA A 453 33.93 22.56 -26.92
C ALA A 453 33.16 21.73 -27.96
N LEU A 454 32.57 22.40 -28.97
CA LEU A 454 31.79 21.79 -30.06
C LEU A 454 32.70 21.01 -31.02
N ARG A 455 33.24 19.89 -30.56
CA ARG A 455 34.22 19.03 -31.22
C ARG A 455 33.92 17.57 -30.90
N HIS A 456 34.62 16.66 -31.57
CA HIS A 456 34.40 15.21 -31.43
C HIS A 456 32.94 14.85 -31.73
N ASP A 457 32.21 14.28 -30.76
CA ASP A 457 30.82 13.84 -30.85
C ASP A 457 29.79 14.97 -30.98
N THR A 458 30.15 16.20 -30.60
CA THR A 458 29.30 17.40 -30.78
C THR A 458 29.73 18.28 -31.97
N GLY A 459 30.75 17.86 -32.71
CA GLY A 459 31.32 18.62 -33.83
C GLY A 459 30.36 18.84 -35.01
N TRP A 460 29.31 18.01 -35.14
CA TRP A 460 28.26 18.15 -36.15
C TRP A 460 27.50 19.49 -36.02
N SER A 461 27.41 20.04 -34.79
CA SER A 461 26.65 21.27 -34.52
C SER A 461 27.21 22.50 -35.24
N LEU A 462 28.53 22.55 -35.47
CA LEU A 462 29.19 23.66 -36.15
C LEU A 462 28.65 23.84 -37.58
N ALA A 463 28.34 22.74 -38.27
CA ALA A 463 27.77 22.79 -39.62
C ALA A 463 26.33 23.34 -39.63
N ASN A 464 25.60 23.23 -38.51
CA ASN A 464 24.26 23.78 -38.33
C ASN A 464 24.27 25.23 -37.81
N GLY A 465 25.46 25.82 -37.61
CA GLY A 465 25.62 27.17 -37.05
C GLY A 465 25.68 27.21 -35.53
N GLY A 466 25.89 26.07 -34.88
CA GLY A 466 26.16 25.98 -33.45
C GLY A 466 27.43 26.74 -33.07
N ARG A 467 27.37 27.44 -31.94
CA ARG A 467 28.48 28.22 -31.40
C ARG A 467 28.37 28.32 -29.89
N ILE A 468 29.49 28.46 -29.20
CA ILE A 468 29.48 28.79 -27.77
C ILE A 468 29.13 30.28 -27.65
N PRO A 469 28.02 30.66 -27.00
CA PRO A 469 27.67 32.07 -26.83
C PRO A 469 28.71 32.82 -25.96
N GLU A 470 28.93 34.12 -26.23
CA GLU A 470 29.97 34.93 -25.55
C GLU A 470 29.79 34.99 -24.02
N GLU A 471 28.54 34.93 -23.55
CA GLU A 471 28.20 34.88 -22.12
C GLU A 471 28.82 33.67 -21.39
N TYR A 472 29.08 32.57 -22.09
CA TYR A 472 29.75 31.38 -21.54
C TYR A 472 31.28 31.43 -21.66
N ALA A 473 31.88 32.60 -21.97
CA ALA A 473 33.34 32.73 -22.13
C ALA A 473 34.16 32.30 -20.91
N GLN A 474 33.58 32.33 -19.71
CA GLN A 474 34.23 31.84 -18.49
C GLN A 474 34.20 30.31 -18.34
N GLY A 475 33.45 29.59 -19.17
CA GLY A 475 33.43 28.13 -19.16
C GLY A 475 32.47 27.49 -18.15
N HIS A 476 31.60 28.28 -17.53
CA HIS A 476 30.69 27.86 -16.45
C HIS A 476 29.23 28.16 -16.75
N SER A 477 28.34 27.45 -16.05
CA SER A 477 26.91 27.66 -16.03
C SER A 477 26.55 29.04 -15.47
N LEU A 478 25.46 29.63 -15.96
CA LEU A 478 25.06 31.01 -15.72
C LEU A 478 23.72 31.14 -14.97
N ASP A 479 23.15 30.02 -14.53
CA ASP A 479 21.76 29.91 -14.09
C ASP A 479 21.57 29.63 -12.59
N GLY A 480 22.64 29.62 -11.81
CA GLY A 480 22.62 29.22 -10.40
C GLY A 480 23.06 27.78 -10.14
N THR A 481 23.35 26.99 -11.18
CA THR A 481 23.80 25.59 -11.03
C THR A 481 25.10 25.48 -10.23
N VAL A 482 26.08 26.36 -10.49
CA VAL A 482 27.39 26.30 -9.83
C VAL A 482 27.27 26.57 -8.34
N GLU A 483 26.52 27.60 -7.96
CA GLU A 483 26.29 28.00 -6.57
C GLU A 483 25.63 26.86 -5.78
N TYR A 484 24.58 26.27 -6.35
CA TYR A 484 23.88 25.13 -5.77
C TYR A 484 24.82 23.94 -5.56
N LEU A 485 25.58 23.53 -6.58
CA LEU A 485 26.45 22.36 -6.50
C LEU A 485 27.63 22.56 -5.54
N ARG A 486 28.18 23.77 -5.45
CA ARG A 486 29.26 24.09 -4.49
C ARG A 486 28.76 24.01 -3.05
N ASP A 487 27.59 24.59 -2.76
CA ASP A 487 26.96 24.52 -1.45
C ASP A 487 26.65 23.06 -1.07
N LEU A 488 26.15 22.28 -2.02
CA LEU A 488 25.82 20.88 -1.80
C LEU A 488 27.07 20.01 -1.53
N ALA A 489 28.11 20.13 -2.37
CA ALA A 489 29.36 19.38 -2.20
C ALA A 489 30.11 19.74 -0.91
N ALA A 490 29.93 20.96 -0.39
CA ALA A 490 30.47 21.35 0.90
C ALA A 490 29.74 20.70 2.09
N LYS A 491 28.45 20.36 1.92
CA LYS A 491 27.60 19.77 2.96
C LYS A 491 27.62 18.25 2.98
N ASP A 492 27.82 17.61 1.82
CA ASP A 492 27.73 16.17 1.68
C ASP A 492 28.90 15.62 0.86
N THR A 493 29.78 14.87 1.52
CA THR A 493 30.99 14.30 0.91
C THR A 493 30.70 13.25 -0.17
N ARG A 494 29.45 12.76 -0.29
CA ARG A 494 29.02 11.86 -1.36
C ARG A 494 28.84 12.59 -2.69
N VAL A 495 28.71 13.92 -2.66
CA VAL A 495 28.57 14.77 -3.85
C VAL A 495 29.94 15.37 -4.18
N ARG A 496 30.44 15.11 -5.39
CA ARG A 496 31.71 15.65 -5.88
C ARG A 496 31.47 16.52 -7.09
N LEU A 497 31.84 17.79 -7.00
CA LEU A 497 31.83 18.74 -8.11
C LEU A 497 33.21 18.77 -8.80
N VAL A 498 33.24 18.61 -10.12
CA VAL A 498 34.43 18.69 -10.97
C VAL A 498 34.26 19.84 -11.96
N GLN A 499 35.19 20.80 -11.95
CA GLN A 499 35.15 22.01 -12.79
C GLN A 499 36.51 22.25 -13.44
N LYS A 500 36.50 22.90 -14.61
CA LYS A 500 37.70 23.52 -15.20
C LYS A 500 37.95 24.89 -14.57
N PRO A 501 39.17 25.43 -14.65
CA PRO A 501 39.43 26.83 -14.31
C PRO A 501 38.70 27.80 -15.24
N ASP A 502 38.41 29.01 -14.74
CA ASP A 502 37.83 30.11 -15.49
C ASP A 502 38.51 30.31 -16.86
N GLY A 503 37.69 30.41 -17.91
CA GLY A 503 38.13 30.63 -19.29
C GLY A 503 38.61 29.39 -20.03
N GLN A 504 38.47 28.19 -19.44
CA GLN A 504 38.77 26.92 -20.10
C GLN A 504 37.49 26.14 -20.42
N PHE A 505 37.45 25.53 -21.60
CA PHE A 505 36.39 24.61 -22.01
C PHE A 505 36.89 23.17 -21.95
N TRP A 506 35.97 22.24 -21.71
CA TRP A 506 36.24 20.81 -21.87
C TRP A 506 36.49 20.48 -23.34
N ASP A 507 37.40 19.56 -23.64
CA ASP A 507 37.68 19.05 -24.99
C ASP A 507 36.58 18.05 -25.42
N GLY A 508 35.39 18.60 -25.67
CA GLY A 508 34.17 17.84 -25.93
C GLY A 508 33.60 17.16 -24.69
N GLN A 509 32.44 16.53 -24.87
CA GLN A 509 31.73 15.84 -23.78
C GLN A 509 32.46 14.55 -23.34
N ILE A 510 33.28 13.97 -24.24
CA ILE A 510 34.10 12.81 -23.94
C ILE A 510 35.12 13.06 -22.81
N GLU A 511 35.69 14.27 -22.72
CA GLU A 511 36.58 14.62 -21.59
C GLU A 511 35.78 14.67 -20.27
N MET A 512 34.56 15.22 -20.32
CA MET A 512 33.71 15.35 -19.13
C MET A 512 33.33 13.99 -18.55
N VAL A 513 32.84 13.06 -19.37
CA VAL A 513 32.49 11.71 -18.87
C VAL A 513 33.71 10.95 -18.36
N ARG A 514 34.89 11.20 -18.93
CA ARG A 514 36.16 10.64 -18.43
C ARG A 514 36.55 11.20 -17.07
N ALA A 515 36.35 12.50 -16.84
CA ALA A 515 36.58 13.12 -15.54
C ALA A 515 35.65 12.59 -14.43
N ALA A 516 34.49 12.05 -14.81
CA ALA A 516 33.52 11.47 -13.89
C ALA A 516 33.78 10.00 -13.51
N GLN A 517 34.75 9.32 -14.13
CA GLN A 517 34.94 7.88 -13.94
C GLN A 517 35.37 7.51 -12.50
N PRO A 518 34.79 6.45 -11.92
CA PRO A 518 35.26 5.89 -10.65
C PRO A 518 36.47 4.95 -10.85
N ASP A 519 37.34 4.91 -9.85
CA ASP A 519 38.51 4.03 -9.76
C ASP A 519 38.22 2.69 -9.05
N TYR A 520 36.93 2.33 -8.89
CA TYR A 520 36.49 1.10 -8.22
C TYR A 520 35.30 0.46 -8.96
N PRO A 521 35.06 -0.86 -8.83
CA PRO A 521 33.91 -1.52 -9.44
C PRO A 521 32.57 -1.08 -8.84
N CYS A 522 31.59 -0.77 -9.69
CA CYS A 522 30.28 -0.26 -9.27
C CYS A 522 29.19 -0.47 -10.33
N LEU A 523 27.97 -0.04 -10.01
CA LEU A 523 26.95 0.29 -10.99
C LEU A 523 27.13 1.76 -11.40
N LEU A 524 27.71 2.01 -12.57
CA LEU A 524 27.90 3.35 -13.11
C LEU A 524 26.59 3.81 -13.76
N TRP A 525 26.08 4.97 -13.35
CA TRP A 525 24.77 5.48 -13.75
C TRP A 525 24.89 6.92 -14.26
N GLN A 526 24.57 7.15 -15.53
CA GLN A 526 24.46 8.49 -16.11
C GLN A 526 23.09 9.11 -15.81
N LEU A 527 23.09 10.31 -15.23
CA LEU A 527 21.90 11.13 -15.05
C LEU A 527 22.12 12.47 -15.75
N ASP A 528 21.34 12.76 -16.79
CA ASP A 528 21.32 14.11 -17.34
C ASP A 528 20.57 15.05 -16.36
N ALA A 529 20.89 16.35 -16.39
CA ALA A 529 20.37 17.32 -15.41
C ALA A 529 18.82 17.38 -15.40
N ASP A 530 18.19 17.11 -16.53
CA ASP A 530 16.75 17.16 -16.79
C ASP A 530 16.08 15.76 -16.86
N GLU A 531 16.73 14.72 -16.33
CA GLU A 531 16.18 13.36 -16.22
C GLU A 531 15.74 13.00 -14.81
N ILE A 532 14.43 12.91 -14.58
CA ILE A 532 13.87 12.64 -13.26
C ILE A 532 13.57 11.16 -13.07
N TRP A 533 14.23 10.59 -12.06
CA TRP A 533 14.05 9.22 -11.59
C TRP A 533 13.44 9.21 -10.19
N THR A 534 12.71 8.14 -9.87
CA THR A 534 12.28 7.88 -8.50
C THR A 534 13.26 6.94 -7.78
N ALA A 535 13.35 7.03 -6.45
CA ALA A 535 14.20 6.14 -5.66
C ALA A 535 13.79 4.66 -5.81
N GLU A 536 12.49 4.41 -6.02
CA GLU A 536 11.97 3.06 -6.27
C GLU A 536 12.45 2.49 -7.62
N GLN A 537 12.45 3.30 -8.68
CA GLN A 537 12.99 2.89 -9.98
C GLN A 537 14.48 2.56 -9.87
N ILE A 538 15.25 3.41 -9.17
CA ILE A 538 16.67 3.17 -8.90
C ILE A 538 16.87 1.86 -8.14
N ARG A 539 16.08 1.63 -7.08
CA ARG A 539 16.11 0.38 -6.29
C ARG A 539 15.83 -0.86 -7.13
N ARG A 540 14.86 -0.81 -8.03
CA ARG A 540 14.48 -1.94 -8.90
C ARG A 540 15.59 -2.29 -9.87
N VAL A 541 16.16 -1.29 -10.54
CA VAL A 541 17.32 -1.50 -11.43
C VAL A 541 18.49 -2.10 -10.63
N HIS A 542 18.82 -1.52 -9.48
CA HIS A 542 19.88 -2.02 -8.61
C HIS A 542 19.68 -3.49 -8.23
N ARG A 543 18.48 -3.87 -7.78
CA ARG A 543 18.14 -5.28 -7.49
C ARG A 543 18.28 -6.19 -8.70
N ARG A 544 17.98 -5.72 -9.90
CA ARG A 544 18.15 -6.51 -11.13
C ARG A 544 19.61 -6.86 -11.38
N PHE A 545 20.51 -5.89 -11.20
CA PHE A 545 21.96 -6.10 -11.30
C PHE A 545 22.54 -6.94 -10.16
N GLU A 546 21.96 -6.88 -8.96
CA GLU A 546 22.34 -7.79 -7.87
C GLU A 546 21.91 -9.23 -8.13
N ALA A 547 20.69 -9.42 -8.64
CA ALA A 547 20.13 -10.73 -8.92
C ALA A 547 20.78 -11.43 -10.12
N ASP A 548 21.27 -10.66 -11.10
CA ASP A 548 21.98 -11.17 -12.27
C ASP A 548 23.39 -10.57 -12.40
N PRO A 549 24.42 -11.23 -11.82
CA PRO A 549 25.80 -10.77 -11.91
C PRO A 549 26.35 -10.67 -13.34
N SER A 550 25.75 -11.39 -14.29
CA SER A 550 26.18 -11.34 -15.70
C SER A 550 25.54 -10.21 -16.50
N LEU A 551 24.60 -9.45 -15.92
CA LEU A 551 24.04 -8.25 -16.54
C LEU A 551 25.11 -7.16 -16.62
N GLU A 552 25.38 -6.68 -17.82
CA GLU A 552 26.47 -5.74 -18.11
C GLU A 552 25.99 -4.30 -18.20
N ALA A 553 24.77 -4.06 -18.67
CA ALA A 553 24.21 -2.71 -18.79
C ALA A 553 22.68 -2.72 -19.00
N ALA A 554 22.05 -1.54 -18.95
CA ALA A 554 20.60 -1.39 -19.08
C ALA A 554 20.20 -0.18 -19.94
N GLN A 555 19.11 -0.38 -20.66
CA GLN A 555 18.44 0.61 -21.51
C GLN A 555 17.03 0.90 -21.00
N PHE A 556 16.55 2.13 -21.23
CA PHE A 556 15.28 2.59 -20.67
C PHE A 556 14.53 3.50 -21.63
N TYR A 557 13.23 3.30 -21.81
CA TYR A 557 12.39 4.35 -22.39
C TYR A 557 12.21 5.50 -21.38
N CYS A 558 11.86 6.67 -21.89
CA CYS A 558 11.45 7.79 -21.06
C CYS A 558 10.21 8.47 -21.62
N ARG A 559 9.54 9.22 -20.78
CA ARG A 559 8.51 10.16 -21.22
C ARG A 559 9.22 11.45 -21.59
N TYR A 560 9.34 11.68 -22.89
CA TYR A 560 10.15 12.76 -23.47
C TYR A 560 9.31 14.03 -23.63
N PHE A 561 9.63 15.11 -22.92
CA PHE A 561 8.87 16.35 -22.92
C PHE A 561 9.37 17.34 -23.98
N VAL A 562 8.42 17.92 -24.71
CA VAL A 562 8.61 18.95 -25.76
C VAL A 562 7.90 20.27 -25.46
N GLY A 563 7.54 20.45 -24.20
CA GLY A 563 6.91 21.63 -23.63
C GLY A 563 6.60 21.38 -22.16
N PRO A 564 6.12 22.38 -21.40
CA PRO A 564 5.87 22.21 -19.97
C PRO A 564 4.91 21.05 -19.66
N ASN A 565 3.97 20.81 -20.57
CA ASN A 565 2.90 19.81 -20.44
C ASN A 565 2.72 18.95 -21.72
N LEU A 566 3.74 18.88 -22.59
CA LEU A 566 3.65 18.15 -23.85
C LEU A 566 4.63 16.98 -23.85
N VAL A 567 4.13 15.75 -24.07
CA VAL A 567 4.97 14.55 -24.18
C VAL A 567 4.77 13.85 -25.51
N LEU A 568 5.84 13.22 -25.97
CA LEU A 568 5.85 12.42 -27.18
C LEU A 568 5.44 10.98 -26.92
N ASP A 569 4.54 10.46 -27.75
CA ASP A 569 4.45 9.02 -28.00
C ASP A 569 5.44 8.65 -29.12
N ASN A 570 6.68 8.36 -28.73
CA ASN A 570 7.82 8.18 -29.63
C ASN A 570 8.60 6.88 -29.34
N LYS A 571 7.94 5.84 -28.82
CA LYS A 571 8.59 4.55 -28.55
C LYS A 571 9.29 4.02 -29.82
N GLY A 572 10.59 3.71 -29.70
CA GLY A 572 11.41 3.24 -30.82
C GLY A 572 11.83 4.31 -31.83
N LYS A 573 11.55 5.59 -31.56
CA LYS A 573 11.79 6.74 -32.47
C LYS A 573 12.64 7.81 -31.78
N TRP A 574 12.82 9.00 -32.35
CA TRP A 574 13.59 10.12 -31.79
C TRP A 574 13.58 10.21 -30.26
N GLY A 575 14.70 10.43 -29.59
CA GLY A 575 14.76 10.39 -28.13
C GLY A 575 14.69 8.96 -27.62
N ASN A 576 13.68 8.17 -27.98
CA ASN A 576 13.34 6.82 -27.52
C ASN A 576 13.83 5.68 -28.45
N ASN A 577 14.94 5.89 -29.18
CA ASN A 577 15.50 4.90 -30.11
C ASN A 577 16.56 4.03 -29.40
N PRO A 578 16.31 2.71 -29.19
CA PRO A 578 17.22 1.82 -28.46
C PRO A 578 18.61 1.65 -29.10
N GLN A 579 18.76 2.02 -30.38
CA GLN A 579 20.03 1.92 -31.10
C GLN A 579 20.94 3.14 -30.91
N MET A 580 20.43 4.25 -30.35
CA MET A 580 21.18 5.50 -30.27
C MET A 580 21.32 6.03 -28.84
N GLU A 581 20.24 6.34 -28.12
CA GLU A 581 20.36 7.29 -26.98
C GLU A 581 20.11 6.67 -25.59
N ARG A 582 19.96 5.35 -25.49
CA ARG A 582 19.17 4.73 -24.40
C ARG A 582 19.93 4.02 -23.31
N TRP A 583 21.25 3.96 -23.37
CA TRP A 583 22.06 3.40 -22.30
C TRP A 583 22.16 4.42 -21.15
N ARG A 584 21.86 3.99 -19.92
CA ARG A 584 21.98 4.84 -18.72
C ARG A 584 22.79 4.20 -17.61
N VAL A 585 22.88 2.87 -17.60
CA VAL A 585 23.44 2.12 -16.47
C VAL A 585 24.36 1.03 -17.00
N TRP A 586 25.56 0.93 -16.42
CA TRP A 586 26.57 -0.07 -16.75
C TRP A 586 27.15 -0.70 -15.49
N ARG A 587 27.51 -1.98 -15.58
CA ARG A 587 28.43 -2.60 -14.64
C ARG A 587 29.83 -2.14 -14.98
N TRP A 588 30.38 -1.29 -14.13
CA TRP A 588 31.70 -0.70 -14.31
C TRP A 588 32.78 -1.49 -13.59
N ASP A 589 33.89 -1.70 -14.28
CA ASP A 589 35.15 -2.12 -13.71
C ASP A 589 36.27 -1.29 -14.36
N PRO A 590 37.03 -0.49 -13.59
CA PRO A 590 38.08 0.37 -14.15
C PRO A 590 39.19 -0.40 -14.86
N ALA A 591 39.36 -1.71 -14.59
CA ALA A 591 40.35 -2.54 -15.26
C ALA A 591 39.88 -3.04 -16.64
N GLU A 592 38.57 -3.02 -16.90
CA GLU A 592 37.98 -3.64 -18.08
C GLU A 592 37.19 -2.66 -18.95
N CYS A 593 36.72 -1.54 -18.39
CA CYS A 593 35.81 -0.62 -19.07
C CYS A 593 36.52 0.64 -19.62
N GLU A 594 36.08 1.08 -20.81
CA GLU A 594 36.59 2.28 -21.47
C GLU A 594 35.46 3.02 -22.21
N TRP A 595 35.45 4.36 -22.12
CA TRP A 595 34.53 5.22 -22.86
C TRP A 595 35.02 5.50 -24.27
N GLN A 596 34.18 5.20 -25.26
CA GLN A 596 34.44 5.45 -26.68
C GLN A 596 33.83 6.78 -27.13
N THR A 597 32.54 7.01 -26.86
CA THR A 597 31.79 8.22 -27.22
C THR A 597 30.75 8.55 -26.15
N HIS A 598 30.36 9.83 -26.02
CA HIS A 598 29.23 10.23 -25.17
C HIS A 598 27.92 10.36 -25.97
N GLU A 599 27.97 10.83 -27.22
CA GLU A 599 26.79 10.92 -28.10
C GLU A 599 26.97 10.11 -29.39
N PRO A 600 26.36 8.91 -29.52
CA PRO A 600 25.64 8.16 -28.47
C PRO A 600 26.58 7.63 -27.37
N PRO A 601 26.06 7.30 -26.17
CA PRO A 601 26.90 6.84 -25.06
C PRO A 601 27.36 5.40 -25.31
N ILE A 602 28.65 5.23 -25.61
CA ILE A 602 29.26 3.93 -25.89
C ILE A 602 30.40 3.69 -24.90
N LEU A 603 30.17 2.71 -24.02
CA LEU A 603 31.13 2.19 -23.06
C LEU A 603 31.45 0.73 -23.42
N THR A 604 32.72 0.45 -23.69
CA THR A 604 33.20 -0.89 -24.04
C THR A 604 33.80 -1.58 -22.84
N ARG A 605 33.64 -2.91 -22.75
CA ARG A 605 34.30 -3.79 -21.79
C ARG A 605 35.25 -4.72 -22.53
N ASN A 606 36.55 -4.67 -22.24
CA ASN A 606 37.60 -5.40 -22.95
C ASN A 606 37.52 -5.19 -24.48
N GLY A 607 37.26 -3.95 -24.90
CA GLY A 607 37.12 -3.55 -26.30
C GLY A 607 35.83 -4.01 -26.99
N GLN A 608 34.86 -4.59 -26.27
CA GLN A 608 33.57 -5.03 -26.81
C GLN A 608 32.40 -4.26 -26.18
N VAL A 609 31.36 -3.98 -26.96
CA VAL A 609 30.12 -3.41 -26.42
C VAL A 609 29.38 -4.42 -25.53
N PRO A 610 28.60 -3.97 -24.54
CA PRO A 610 27.91 -4.86 -23.62
C PRO A 610 27.01 -5.86 -24.35
N LYS A 611 27.12 -7.15 -24.02
CA LYS A 611 26.38 -8.25 -24.65
C LYS A 611 25.10 -8.59 -23.92
N LYS A 612 25.14 -8.64 -22.59
CA LYS A 612 23.96 -8.96 -21.76
C LYS A 612 23.35 -7.68 -21.22
N VAL A 613 22.24 -7.26 -21.82
CA VAL A 613 21.62 -5.96 -21.61
C VAL A 613 20.18 -6.13 -21.16
N LEU A 614 19.77 -5.37 -20.13
CA LEU A 614 18.35 -5.19 -19.83
C LEU A 614 17.79 -4.23 -20.88
N THR A 615 16.97 -4.74 -21.80
CA THR A 615 16.48 -3.93 -22.92
C THR A 615 15.41 -2.93 -22.44
N ALA A 616 15.20 -1.86 -23.21
CA ALA A 616 14.20 -0.86 -22.89
C ALA A 616 12.77 -1.45 -22.78
N ASP A 617 12.43 -2.44 -23.61
CA ASP A 617 11.14 -3.15 -23.53
C ASP A 617 11.00 -3.98 -22.25
N GLN A 618 12.07 -4.63 -21.80
CA GLN A 618 12.07 -5.36 -20.54
C GLN A 618 11.95 -4.40 -19.35
N ALA A 619 12.68 -3.28 -19.39
CA ALA A 619 12.63 -2.26 -18.36
C ALA A 619 11.22 -1.64 -18.26
N GLU A 620 10.58 -1.30 -19.38
CA GLU A 620 9.22 -0.76 -19.41
C GLU A 620 8.17 -1.76 -18.89
N ALA A 621 8.30 -3.05 -19.24
CA ALA A 621 7.43 -4.09 -18.69
C ALA A 621 7.51 -4.18 -17.16
N GLU A 622 8.63 -3.75 -16.57
CA GLU A 622 8.84 -3.64 -15.11
C GLU A 622 8.48 -2.25 -14.53
N GLY A 623 7.92 -1.35 -15.35
CA GLY A 623 7.54 0.02 -14.98
C GLY A 623 8.71 1.00 -14.88
N LEU A 624 9.87 0.68 -15.47
CA LEU A 624 11.09 1.48 -15.40
C LEU A 624 11.15 2.48 -16.55
N VAL A 625 10.28 3.49 -16.49
CA VAL A 625 10.23 4.60 -17.44
C VAL A 625 10.42 5.91 -16.67
N PHE A 626 11.50 6.64 -16.98
CA PHE A 626 11.82 7.93 -16.33
C PHE A 626 11.25 9.11 -17.11
N ASP A 627 11.29 10.31 -16.54
CA ASP A 627 10.84 11.54 -17.20
C ASP A 627 12.05 12.34 -17.71
N HIS A 628 12.01 12.83 -18.95
CA HIS A 628 13.10 13.60 -19.55
C HIS A 628 12.60 14.95 -20.06
N TYR A 629 13.03 16.03 -19.42
CA TYR A 629 12.55 17.41 -19.64
C TYR A 629 13.40 18.21 -20.65
N ALA A 630 13.85 17.58 -21.74
CA ALA A 630 14.81 18.16 -22.69
C ALA A 630 14.41 19.48 -23.37
N TYR A 631 13.12 19.65 -23.66
CA TYR A 631 12.54 20.83 -24.33
C TYR A 631 11.35 21.36 -23.52
N ALA A 632 11.37 21.22 -22.20
CA ALA A 632 10.24 21.58 -21.35
C ALA A 632 10.16 23.09 -21.10
N LEU A 633 11.31 23.77 -21.02
CA LEU A 633 11.42 25.20 -20.76
C LEU A 633 11.94 25.94 -21.97
N ARG A 634 11.41 27.14 -22.19
CA ARG A 634 11.87 28.06 -23.25
C ARG A 634 13.39 28.25 -23.23
N LYS A 635 13.98 28.44 -22.05
CA LYS A 635 15.43 28.67 -21.89
C LYS A 635 16.27 27.49 -22.41
N GLN A 636 15.82 26.25 -22.24
CA GLN A 636 16.50 25.07 -22.79
C GLN A 636 16.48 25.10 -24.32
N VAL A 637 15.41 25.60 -24.93
CA VAL A 637 15.28 25.73 -26.38
C VAL A 637 16.14 26.88 -26.92
N GLU A 638 16.18 28.02 -26.22
CA GLU A 638 17.07 29.15 -26.53
C GLU A 638 18.55 28.73 -26.48
N PHE A 639 18.91 27.94 -25.47
CA PHE A 639 20.22 27.31 -25.38
C PHE A 639 20.49 26.39 -26.59
N LYS A 640 19.59 25.47 -26.93
CA LYS A 640 19.80 24.55 -28.07
C LYS A 640 19.83 25.27 -29.43
N GLU A 641 19.05 26.32 -29.61
CA GLU A 641 19.04 27.15 -30.83
C GLU A 641 20.41 27.80 -31.07
N SER A 642 21.02 28.33 -30.01
CA SER A 642 22.32 29.01 -30.09
C SER A 642 23.51 28.03 -30.05
N TYR A 643 23.54 27.13 -29.07
CA TYR A 643 24.64 26.23 -28.79
C TYR A 643 24.79 25.13 -29.86
N TYR A 644 23.69 24.45 -30.19
CA TYR A 644 23.70 23.34 -31.18
C TYR A 644 23.33 23.79 -32.60
N GLY A 645 22.90 25.04 -32.79
CA GLY A 645 22.55 25.58 -34.11
C GLY A 645 21.18 25.12 -34.62
N TYR A 646 20.23 24.79 -33.74
CA TYR A 646 18.86 24.48 -34.14
C TYR A 646 18.10 25.76 -34.54
N GLN A 647 18.38 26.28 -35.73
CA GLN A 647 17.84 27.56 -36.20
C GLN A 647 16.31 27.60 -36.18
N GLY A 648 15.74 28.60 -35.50
CA GLY A 648 14.29 28.80 -35.41
C GLY A 648 13.60 27.91 -34.36
N ALA A 649 14.35 27.15 -33.56
CA ALA A 649 13.80 26.27 -32.55
C ALA A 649 12.90 26.96 -31.53
N VAL A 650 13.23 28.19 -31.09
CA VAL A 650 12.40 28.90 -30.11
C VAL A 650 11.03 29.23 -30.69
N LYS A 651 11.02 29.78 -31.91
CA LYS A 651 9.78 30.09 -32.62
C LYS A 651 8.96 28.83 -32.88
N ALA A 652 9.59 27.76 -33.36
CA ALA A 652 8.92 26.50 -33.63
C ALA A 652 8.37 25.85 -32.35
N TRP A 653 9.10 25.93 -31.24
CA TRP A 653 8.63 25.45 -29.93
C TRP A 653 7.42 26.26 -29.44
N GLU A 654 7.42 27.59 -29.59
CA GLU A 654 6.25 28.42 -29.26
C GLU A 654 5.03 28.09 -30.13
N GLU A 655 5.24 27.85 -31.43
CA GLU A 655 4.18 27.42 -32.35
C GLU A 655 3.65 26.05 -31.97
N LEU A 656 4.52 25.12 -31.57
CA LEU A 656 4.13 23.80 -31.04
C LEU A 656 3.26 23.94 -29.79
N GLN A 657 3.58 24.84 -28.85
CA GLN A 657 2.76 25.05 -27.65
C GLN A 657 1.34 25.54 -27.97
N LYS A 658 1.16 26.27 -29.09
CA LYS A 658 -0.12 26.87 -29.51
C LYS A 658 -0.95 25.96 -30.41
N ALA A 659 -0.34 24.99 -31.08
CA ALA A 659 -1.03 24.10 -32.01
C ALA A 659 -2.08 23.23 -31.29
N GLU A 660 -3.18 22.91 -31.96
CA GLU A 660 -4.15 21.91 -31.47
C GLU A 660 -3.48 20.55 -31.28
N LYS A 661 -3.96 19.78 -30.30
CA LYS A 661 -3.42 18.47 -29.92
C LYS A 661 -4.51 17.41 -30.07
N PRO A 662 -4.17 16.17 -30.50
CA PRO A 662 -2.84 15.68 -30.89
C PRO A 662 -2.28 16.31 -32.18
N CYS A 663 -0.95 16.43 -32.32
CA CYS A 663 -0.29 16.86 -33.57
C CYS A 663 1.04 16.15 -33.84
N SER A 664 1.52 16.13 -35.09
CA SER A 664 2.88 15.65 -35.41
C SER A 664 3.94 16.65 -34.93
N LEU A 665 5.09 16.14 -34.49
CA LEU A 665 6.23 16.96 -34.07
C LEU A 665 7.07 17.47 -35.25
N GLN A 666 7.12 16.71 -36.34
CA GLN A 666 8.02 16.94 -37.48
C GLN A 666 7.96 18.37 -38.06
N PRO A 667 6.77 19.01 -38.18
CA PRO A 667 6.68 20.37 -38.70
C PRO A 667 7.38 21.42 -37.82
N PHE A 668 7.54 21.13 -36.52
CA PHE A 668 8.13 22.04 -35.55
C PHE A 668 9.61 21.73 -35.33
N PHE A 669 9.98 20.46 -35.12
CA PHE A 669 11.38 20.04 -34.91
C PHE A 669 11.87 19.17 -36.07
N PRO A 670 12.41 19.77 -37.15
CA PRO A 670 12.85 19.02 -38.33
C PRO A 670 14.07 18.11 -38.08
N TRP A 671 14.80 18.33 -36.98
CA TRP A 671 15.92 17.47 -36.55
C TRP A 671 15.46 16.22 -35.78
N ALA A 672 14.18 16.14 -35.38
CA ALA A 672 13.62 14.91 -34.85
C ALA A 672 13.52 13.87 -35.99
N TYR A 673 14.17 12.72 -35.83
CA TYR A 673 14.19 11.65 -36.84
C TYR A 673 13.25 10.50 -36.47
N GLY A 674 12.71 9.80 -37.49
CA GLY A 674 11.73 8.73 -37.28
C GLY A 674 10.40 9.32 -36.83
N ASP A 675 9.55 9.69 -37.80
CA ASP A 675 8.26 10.41 -37.65
C ASP A 675 7.53 10.09 -36.33
N PRO A 676 7.67 10.94 -35.28
CA PRO A 676 6.92 10.79 -34.03
C PRO A 676 5.45 11.12 -34.31
N LEU A 677 4.56 10.13 -34.13
CA LEU A 677 3.19 10.20 -34.65
C LEU A 677 2.31 11.18 -33.87
N VAL A 678 2.59 11.43 -32.58
CA VAL A 678 1.67 12.18 -31.72
C VAL A 678 2.40 12.92 -30.59
N VAL A 679 2.31 14.26 -30.62
CA VAL A 679 2.48 15.12 -29.45
C VAL A 679 1.13 15.19 -28.75
N GLU A 680 1.05 14.63 -27.56
CA GLU A 680 -0.15 14.69 -26.72
C GLU A 680 0.06 15.71 -25.59
N VAL A 681 -1.03 16.29 -25.09
CA VAL A 681 -0.99 17.02 -23.82
C VAL A 681 -0.79 15.98 -22.73
N ARG A 682 0.42 15.91 -22.18
CA ARG A 682 0.61 15.28 -20.88
C ARG A 682 0.23 16.30 -19.83
N GLU A 683 -1.06 16.40 -19.62
CA GLU A 683 -1.56 16.51 -18.27
C GLU A 683 -2.33 15.23 -18.04
N ARG A 684 -1.74 14.39 -17.21
CA ARG A 684 -2.51 13.56 -16.31
C ARG A 684 -1.81 13.67 -14.98
N LEU A 685 -1.79 14.92 -14.47
CA LEU A 685 -1.60 15.13 -13.04
C LEU A 685 -2.49 14.10 -12.36
N HIS A 686 -1.86 13.20 -11.63
CA HIS A 686 -2.53 12.05 -11.10
C HIS A 686 -2.96 12.38 -9.69
N LEU A 687 -4.24 12.68 -9.55
CA LEU A 687 -4.90 12.93 -8.30
C LEU A 687 -5.33 11.61 -7.66
N PHE A 688 -4.93 11.38 -6.42
CA PHE A 688 -5.49 10.35 -5.56
C PHE A 688 -6.54 10.97 -4.63
N VAL A 689 -7.76 10.46 -4.69
CA VAL A 689 -8.87 10.91 -3.84
C VAL A 689 -9.31 9.76 -2.94
N ASP A 690 -9.39 9.96 -1.63
CA ASP A 690 -9.98 8.96 -0.75
C ASP A 690 -11.48 9.15 -0.50
N GLY A 691 -12.23 8.06 -0.57
CA GLY A 691 -13.69 8.04 -0.58
C GLY A 691 -14.37 8.11 0.78
N VAL A 692 -13.71 8.63 1.81
CA VAL A 692 -14.17 8.65 3.22
C VAL A 692 -15.62 9.10 3.35
N PHE A 693 -15.99 10.23 2.74
CA PHE A 693 -17.29 10.83 2.99
C PHE A 693 -18.45 9.99 2.42
N PHE A 694 -18.20 9.23 1.34
CA PHE A 694 -19.19 8.36 0.72
C PHE A 694 -19.60 7.18 1.62
N GLN A 695 -18.74 6.80 2.56
CA GLN A 695 -19.03 5.77 3.56
C GLN A 695 -20.08 6.22 4.59
N PHE A 696 -20.09 7.51 4.93
CA PHE A 696 -20.90 8.04 6.03
C PHE A 696 -22.23 8.64 5.58
N ALA A 697 -22.24 9.40 4.48
CA ALA A 697 -23.41 10.16 4.08
C ALA A 697 -23.47 10.45 2.58
N GLN A 698 -24.70 10.47 2.05
CA GLN A 698 -25.02 10.96 0.71
C GLN A 698 -25.53 12.40 0.81
N SER A 699 -24.68 13.34 1.26
CA SER A 699 -25.04 14.75 1.51
C SER A 699 -24.55 15.72 0.41
N GLY A 700 -24.64 17.03 0.65
CA GLY A 700 -24.09 18.06 -0.22
C GLY A 700 -22.59 17.91 -0.52
N ILE A 701 -21.80 17.41 0.45
CA ILE A 701 -20.37 17.11 0.23
C ILE A 701 -20.21 16.00 -0.82
N ALA A 702 -21.02 14.94 -0.73
CA ALA A 702 -21.04 13.88 -1.74
C ALA A 702 -21.47 14.43 -3.11
N THR A 703 -22.42 15.37 -3.18
CA THR A 703 -22.80 16.04 -4.43
C THR A 703 -21.64 16.82 -5.04
N VAL A 704 -20.88 17.58 -4.24
CA VAL A 704 -19.68 18.28 -4.70
C VAL A 704 -18.67 17.29 -5.29
N TRP A 705 -18.35 16.23 -4.56
CA TRP A 705 -17.35 15.25 -5.01
C TRP A 705 -17.79 14.45 -6.23
N ARG A 706 -19.05 14.01 -6.34
CA ARG A 706 -19.54 13.32 -7.55
C ARG A 706 -19.37 14.19 -8.81
N ASN A 707 -19.63 15.49 -8.69
CA ASN A 707 -19.49 16.40 -9.82
C ASN A 707 -18.01 16.73 -10.10
N LEU A 708 -17.17 16.95 -9.09
CA LEU A 708 -15.73 17.12 -9.30
C LEU A 708 -15.09 15.90 -9.95
N LEU A 709 -15.41 14.69 -9.48
CA LEU A 709 -14.92 13.43 -10.08
C LEU A 709 -15.37 13.26 -11.54
N ARG A 710 -16.51 13.84 -11.92
CA ARG A 710 -16.99 13.84 -13.31
C ARG A 710 -16.27 14.88 -14.19
N GLU A 711 -15.99 16.06 -13.66
CA GLU A 711 -15.39 17.16 -14.44
C GLU A 711 -13.86 17.09 -14.52
N LEU A 712 -13.15 16.70 -13.45
CA LEU A 712 -11.68 16.71 -13.40
C LEU A 712 -11.02 15.89 -14.54
N PRO A 713 -11.50 14.67 -14.91
CA PRO A 713 -10.96 13.96 -16.07
C PRO A 713 -11.06 14.71 -17.39
N ARG A 714 -12.07 15.58 -17.56
CA ARG A 714 -12.25 16.42 -18.77
C ARG A 714 -11.19 17.51 -18.87
N PHE A 715 -10.58 17.88 -17.74
CA PHE A 715 -9.47 18.82 -17.66
C PHE A 715 -8.10 18.15 -17.76
N GLY A 716 -8.03 16.87 -18.13
CA GLY A 716 -6.76 16.15 -18.19
C GLY A 716 -6.22 15.77 -16.81
N ILE A 717 -7.05 15.67 -15.78
CA ILE A 717 -6.61 15.13 -14.47
C ILE A 717 -6.89 13.63 -14.45
N ARG A 718 -5.86 12.80 -14.24
CA ARG A 718 -6.08 11.37 -13.96
C ARG A 718 -6.51 11.25 -12.52
N VAL A 719 -7.59 10.53 -12.26
CA VAL A 719 -8.09 10.38 -10.90
C VAL A 719 -8.08 8.90 -10.53
N THR A 720 -7.37 8.56 -9.45
CA THR A 720 -7.59 7.31 -8.73
C THR A 720 -8.46 7.61 -7.51
N PHE A 721 -9.62 6.97 -7.46
CA PHE A 721 -10.53 7.05 -6.34
C PHE A 721 -10.36 5.82 -5.44
N TYR A 722 -9.85 6.03 -4.24
CA TYR A 722 -9.71 5.02 -3.20
C TYR A 722 -11.06 4.81 -2.52
N ASP A 723 -11.77 3.81 -3.00
CA ASP A 723 -13.14 3.52 -2.62
C ASP A 723 -13.18 2.82 -1.26
N ARG A 724 -13.50 3.61 -0.22
CA ARG A 724 -13.69 3.14 1.15
C ARG A 724 -15.12 2.67 1.45
N GLY A 725 -15.97 2.61 0.42
CA GLY A 725 -17.36 2.16 0.48
C GLY A 725 -18.38 3.29 0.27
N GLY A 726 -19.52 2.94 -0.31
CA GLY A 726 -20.70 3.81 -0.41
C GLY A 726 -20.81 4.65 -1.69
N ILE A 727 -19.78 4.69 -2.54
CA ILE A 727 -19.95 5.20 -3.91
C ILE A 727 -20.48 4.07 -4.81
N GLY A 728 -21.55 4.35 -5.56
CA GLY A 728 -22.13 3.39 -6.51
C GLY A 728 -21.25 3.25 -7.74
N GLU A 729 -21.72 3.75 -8.89
CA GLU A 729 -20.92 3.82 -10.12
C GLU A 729 -19.97 5.02 -10.08
N LEU A 730 -18.74 4.82 -10.59
CA LEU A 730 -17.78 5.91 -10.76
C LEU A 730 -17.97 6.59 -12.12
N PRO A 731 -17.76 7.92 -12.21
CA PRO A 731 -17.77 8.62 -13.49
C PRO A 731 -16.73 8.06 -14.47
N GLN A 732 -17.02 8.16 -15.77
CA GLN A 732 -16.08 7.80 -16.83
C GLN A 732 -14.77 8.59 -16.70
N GLY A 733 -13.63 7.90 -16.77
CA GLY A 733 -12.30 8.53 -16.63
C GLY A 733 -11.73 8.52 -15.21
N VAL A 734 -12.47 7.99 -14.23
CA VAL A 734 -11.99 7.79 -12.85
C VAL A 734 -11.65 6.32 -12.63
N GLU A 735 -10.43 6.05 -12.16
CA GLU A 735 -9.94 4.71 -11.84
C GLU A 735 -10.32 4.34 -10.41
N ARG A 736 -10.92 3.16 -10.21
CA ARG A 736 -11.22 2.65 -8.86
C ARG A 736 -10.01 1.95 -8.27
N MET A 737 -9.66 2.27 -7.04
CA MET A 737 -8.82 1.45 -6.19
C MET A 737 -9.65 1.02 -4.98
N GLN A 738 -9.74 -0.28 -4.72
CA GLN A 738 -10.48 -0.75 -3.55
C GLN A 738 -9.73 -0.37 -2.27
N GLY A 739 -10.40 0.33 -1.36
CA GLY A 739 -9.87 0.69 -0.07
C GLY A 739 -10.55 -0.03 1.08
N HIS A 740 -9.88 -0.04 2.24
CA HIS A 740 -10.51 -0.49 3.48
C HIS A 740 -11.38 0.65 4.09
N PRO A 741 -12.42 0.30 4.86
CA PRO A 741 -13.30 1.28 5.48
C PRO A 741 -12.54 2.22 6.44
N PHE A 742 -12.83 3.52 6.36
CA PHE A 742 -12.24 4.51 7.24
C PHE A 742 -12.86 4.45 8.66
N SER A 743 -12.03 4.64 9.68
CA SER A 743 -12.45 4.70 11.08
C SER A 743 -11.71 5.81 11.84
N TYR A 744 -12.45 6.68 12.52
CA TYR A 744 -11.88 7.71 13.40
C TYR A 744 -11.10 7.14 14.61
N ALA A 745 -11.21 5.84 14.89
CA ALA A 745 -10.43 5.18 15.94
C ALA A 745 -8.95 4.96 15.55
N TYR A 746 -8.64 4.94 14.25
CA TYR A 746 -7.31 4.66 13.71
C TYR A 746 -6.93 5.76 12.71
N TRP A 747 -6.32 6.82 13.22
CA TRP A 747 -5.95 8.03 12.48
C TRP A 747 -4.70 7.91 11.59
N ASP A 748 -3.79 6.99 11.92
CA ASP A 748 -2.61 6.67 11.11
C ASP A 748 -3.02 5.49 10.24
N ASP A 749 -3.24 5.77 8.96
CA ASP A 749 -3.68 4.80 7.98
C ASP A 749 -2.47 4.44 7.09
N PRO A 750 -1.64 3.46 7.51
CA PRO A 750 -0.47 3.04 6.75
C PRO A 750 -0.84 2.45 5.39
N GLU A 751 -2.05 1.88 5.27
CA GLU A 751 -2.57 1.35 4.03
C GLU A 751 -2.93 2.46 3.03
N LEU A 752 -3.52 3.57 3.49
CA LEU A 752 -3.76 4.74 2.64
C LEU A 752 -2.45 5.28 2.07
N ARG A 753 -1.41 5.37 2.89
CA ARG A 753 -0.07 5.79 2.45
C ARG A 753 0.49 4.83 1.39
N GLN A 754 0.35 3.53 1.63
CA GLN A 754 0.83 2.52 0.71
C GLN A 754 0.03 2.52 -0.60
N ALA A 755 -1.29 2.72 -0.52
CA ALA A 755 -2.19 2.82 -1.66
C ALA A 755 -1.90 4.06 -2.51
N PHE A 756 -1.65 5.21 -1.87
CA PHE A 756 -1.17 6.41 -2.55
C PHE A 756 0.14 6.11 -3.32
N ALA A 757 1.13 5.51 -2.65
CA ALA A 757 2.40 5.15 -3.29
C ALA A 757 2.23 4.15 -4.44
N TRP A 758 1.32 3.18 -4.33
CA TRP A 758 1.02 2.21 -5.39
C TRP A 758 0.27 2.80 -6.57
N SER A 759 -0.57 3.80 -6.33
CA SER A 759 -1.30 4.46 -7.41
C SER A 759 -0.38 5.21 -8.37
N GLY A 760 0.80 5.64 -7.88
CA GLY A 760 1.70 6.52 -8.64
C GLY A 760 1.16 7.95 -8.77
N ALA A 761 0.23 8.35 -7.89
CA ALA A 761 -0.34 9.68 -7.88
C ALA A 761 0.65 10.76 -7.44
N ASP A 762 0.48 11.96 -7.99
CA ASP A 762 1.31 13.14 -7.73
C ASP A 762 0.79 13.97 -6.54
N VAL A 763 -0.51 13.91 -6.27
CA VAL A 763 -1.19 14.75 -5.27
C VAL A 763 -2.34 14.02 -4.60
N PHE A 764 -2.49 14.24 -3.30
CA PHE A 764 -3.56 13.67 -2.48
C PHE A 764 -4.67 14.69 -2.19
N MET A 765 -5.92 14.25 -2.24
CA MET A 765 -7.05 14.95 -1.64
C MET A 765 -7.92 13.96 -0.86
N SER A 766 -8.47 14.42 0.26
CA SER A 766 -9.53 13.67 0.94
C SER A 766 -10.90 14.18 0.54
N THR A 767 -11.88 13.29 0.43
CA THR A 767 -13.29 13.71 0.35
C THR A 767 -13.80 14.36 1.63
N TYR A 768 -13.04 14.25 2.72
CA TYR A 768 -13.33 14.93 3.97
C TYR A 768 -12.05 15.46 4.65
N HIS A 769 -11.48 14.75 5.62
CA HIS A 769 -10.41 15.29 6.49
C HIS A 769 -9.26 14.31 6.75
N THR A 770 -9.16 13.19 6.02
CA THR A 770 -7.95 12.35 6.11
C THR A 770 -6.77 13.08 5.49
N TYR A 771 -5.57 12.65 5.88
CA TYR A 771 -4.33 13.24 5.43
C TYR A 771 -3.21 12.19 5.45
N LEU A 772 -2.14 12.47 4.71
CA LEU A 772 -0.92 11.67 4.60
C LEU A 772 0.26 12.42 5.25
N PRO A 773 1.44 11.78 5.40
CA PRO A 773 2.66 12.45 5.89
C PRO A 773 3.00 13.73 5.11
N SER A 774 3.73 14.65 5.76
CA SER A 774 3.90 16.05 5.30
C SER A 774 4.74 16.25 4.02
N ASP A 775 5.41 15.21 3.53
CA ASP A 775 6.25 15.25 2.32
C ASP A 775 5.46 15.04 1.02
N ILE A 776 4.22 14.55 1.10
CA ILE A 776 3.33 14.37 -0.06
C ILE A 776 2.62 15.69 -0.38
N PRO A 777 2.49 16.11 -1.65
CA PRO A 777 1.61 17.22 -2.02
C PRO A 777 0.15 16.89 -1.71
N GLN A 778 -0.51 17.72 -0.90
CA GLN A 778 -1.91 17.50 -0.49
C GLN A 778 -2.72 18.78 -0.65
N VAL A 779 -3.93 18.63 -1.19
CA VAL A 779 -4.89 19.73 -1.30
C VAL A 779 -6.11 19.42 -0.43
N LEU A 780 -6.43 20.34 0.49
CA LEU A 780 -7.59 20.22 1.35
C LEU A 780 -8.76 21.01 0.75
N LEU A 781 -9.89 20.34 0.48
CA LEU A 781 -11.15 21.02 0.17
C LEU A 781 -11.93 21.26 1.47
N LEU A 782 -11.96 22.50 1.91
CA LEU A 782 -12.61 22.93 3.13
C LEU A 782 -14.08 23.31 2.87
N HIS A 783 -14.99 22.57 3.49
CA HIS A 783 -16.43 22.72 3.29
C HIS A 783 -17.07 23.79 4.18
N ASP A 784 -16.57 24.01 5.40
CA ASP A 784 -17.07 25.02 6.34
C ASP A 784 -16.11 25.24 7.53
N MET A 785 -16.46 26.21 8.39
CA MET A 785 -15.85 26.46 9.71
C MET A 785 -16.91 26.40 10.83
N ILE A 786 -17.97 25.59 10.65
CA ILE A 786 -19.10 25.52 11.58
C ILE A 786 -18.65 25.10 13.00
N PRO A 787 -17.89 24.00 13.18
CA PRO A 787 -17.49 23.56 14.52
C PRO A 787 -16.73 24.63 15.29
N GLU A 788 -15.81 25.32 14.62
CA GLU A 788 -14.96 26.35 15.20
C GLU A 788 -15.74 27.62 15.56
N LEU A 789 -16.71 28.01 14.74
CA LEU A 789 -17.50 29.22 14.94
C LEU A 789 -18.65 29.05 15.94
N LEU A 790 -19.23 27.86 16.01
CA LEU A 790 -20.37 27.56 16.89
C LEU A 790 -19.97 26.93 18.22
N GLY A 791 -18.66 26.87 18.52
CA GLY A 791 -18.14 26.39 19.80
C GLY A 791 -18.41 24.91 20.04
N TRP A 792 -18.34 24.09 18.99
CA TRP A 792 -18.45 22.64 19.13
C TRP A 792 -17.20 22.07 19.81
N ASP A 793 -17.29 20.86 20.35
CA ASP A 793 -16.17 20.21 21.00
C ASP A 793 -15.10 19.78 19.98
N LEU A 794 -14.07 20.60 19.81
CA LEU A 794 -12.96 20.35 18.88
C LEU A 794 -12.06 19.18 19.30
N ALA A 795 -12.28 18.58 20.49
CA ALA A 795 -11.62 17.33 20.87
C ALA A 795 -12.20 16.11 20.14
N ASP A 796 -13.38 16.24 19.52
CA ASP A 796 -13.96 15.19 18.67
C ASP A 796 -12.92 14.74 17.61
N PRO A 797 -12.71 13.42 17.44
CA PRO A 797 -11.74 12.88 16.49
C PRO A 797 -11.83 13.49 15.08
N MET A 798 -13.04 13.79 14.61
CA MET A 798 -13.29 14.36 13.29
C MET A 798 -12.70 15.77 13.14
N TRP A 799 -12.89 16.62 14.14
CA TRP A 799 -12.38 17.99 14.12
C TRP A 799 -10.88 18.03 14.36
N ARG A 800 -10.35 17.17 15.24
CA ARG A 800 -8.89 16.99 15.37
C ARG A 800 -8.25 16.61 14.03
N GLN A 801 -8.92 15.75 13.25
CA GLN A 801 -8.43 15.36 11.93
C GLN A 801 -8.49 16.52 10.92
N LYS A 802 -9.57 17.32 10.92
CA LYS A 802 -9.68 18.55 10.12
C LYS A 802 -8.51 19.50 10.40
N HIS A 803 -8.21 19.74 11.68
CA HIS A 803 -7.09 20.59 12.08
C HIS A 803 -5.73 20.02 11.66
N ALA A 804 -5.53 18.71 11.78
CA ALA A 804 -4.30 18.08 11.30
C ALA A 804 -4.16 18.16 9.77
N ALA A 805 -5.25 17.97 9.01
CA ALA A 805 -5.27 18.16 7.56
C ALA A 805 -4.94 19.60 7.16
N LEU A 806 -5.43 20.61 7.91
CA LEU A 806 -5.09 22.02 7.71
C LEU A 806 -3.59 22.30 7.92
N GLU A 807 -2.93 21.58 8.82
CA GLU A 807 -1.51 21.74 9.06
C GLU A 807 -0.63 21.16 7.96
N VAL A 808 -1.01 20.00 7.40
CA VAL A 808 -0.20 19.33 6.37
C VAL A 808 -0.56 19.72 4.94
N ALA A 809 -1.70 20.40 4.72
CA ALA A 809 -2.14 20.83 3.41
C ALA A 809 -1.09 21.74 2.72
N THR A 810 -0.72 21.39 1.49
CA THR A 810 0.15 22.23 0.65
C THR A 810 -0.62 23.43 0.08
N ARG A 811 -1.89 23.21 -0.23
CA ARG A 811 -2.86 24.23 -0.65
C ARG A 811 -4.22 23.92 -0.04
N ILE A 812 -4.98 24.96 0.24
CA ILE A 812 -6.34 24.86 0.77
C ILE A 812 -7.30 25.49 -0.23
N ILE A 813 -8.42 24.81 -0.48
CA ILE A 813 -9.53 25.29 -1.28
C ILE A 813 -10.71 25.51 -0.34
N ALA A 814 -11.35 26.68 -0.38
CA ALA A 814 -12.57 26.95 0.33
C ALA A 814 -13.76 27.00 -0.64
N VAL A 815 -14.91 26.46 -0.23
CA VAL A 815 -16.13 26.47 -1.05
C VAL A 815 -16.80 27.85 -1.18
N SER A 816 -16.34 28.85 -0.42
CA SER A 816 -16.87 30.22 -0.43
C SER A 816 -15.83 31.23 0.04
N GLN A 817 -16.03 32.50 -0.32
CA GLN A 817 -15.25 33.61 0.21
C GLN A 817 -15.43 33.73 1.72
N ASN A 818 -16.64 33.49 2.24
CA ASN A 818 -16.87 33.53 3.68
C ASN A 818 -16.06 32.47 4.42
N THR A 819 -16.07 31.22 3.95
CA THR A 819 -15.27 30.14 4.55
C THR A 819 -13.77 30.44 4.47
N ALA A 820 -13.28 31.04 3.38
CA ALA A 820 -11.89 31.47 3.26
C ALA A 820 -11.53 32.57 4.27
N ARG A 821 -12.40 33.57 4.46
CA ARG A 821 -12.20 34.64 5.46
C ARG A 821 -12.22 34.10 6.89
N ASP A 822 -13.12 33.17 7.19
CA ASP A 822 -13.21 32.56 8.50
C ASP A 822 -11.99 31.67 8.79
N LEU A 823 -11.51 30.90 7.80
CA LEU A 823 -10.26 30.18 7.90
C LEU A 823 -9.09 31.12 8.20
N LEU A 824 -8.95 32.20 7.43
CA LEU A 824 -7.87 33.18 7.61
C LEU A 824 -7.93 33.81 9.01
N ARG A 825 -9.13 34.19 9.46
CA ARG A 825 -9.34 34.79 10.78
C ARG A 825 -9.01 33.83 11.93
N LEU A 826 -9.36 32.55 11.80
CA LEU A 826 -9.22 31.57 12.88
C LEU A 826 -7.85 30.91 12.91
N THR A 827 -7.19 30.77 11.76
CA THR A 827 -5.96 29.96 11.63
C THR A 827 -4.77 30.70 11.01
N GLY A 828 -4.98 31.88 10.42
CA GLY A 828 -3.97 32.61 9.66
C GLY A 828 -3.61 32.01 8.30
N LYS A 829 -4.29 30.93 7.87
CA LYS A 829 -4.04 30.27 6.58
C LYS A 829 -4.93 30.84 5.47
N GLU A 830 -4.38 30.96 4.28
CA GLU A 830 -5.10 31.39 3.08
C GLU A 830 -5.67 30.20 2.31
N ALA A 831 -6.78 30.43 1.61
CA ALA A 831 -7.41 29.44 0.73
C ALA A 831 -7.79 30.06 -0.62
N VAL A 832 -7.68 29.27 -1.68
CA VAL A 832 -8.25 29.61 -2.99
C VAL A 832 -9.73 29.28 -2.97
N VAL A 833 -10.57 30.15 -3.52
CA VAL A 833 -12.02 29.95 -3.50
C VAL A 833 -12.48 29.22 -4.76
N ALA A 834 -13.23 28.13 -4.57
CA ALA A 834 -13.89 27.38 -5.63
C ALA A 834 -15.36 27.17 -5.27
N HIS A 835 -16.25 28.02 -5.79
CA HIS A 835 -17.69 27.93 -5.53
C HIS A 835 -18.28 26.64 -6.14
N PRO A 836 -19.07 25.87 -5.37
CA PRO A 836 -19.86 24.76 -5.88
C PRO A 836 -20.80 25.19 -7.02
N GLY A 837 -21.02 24.28 -7.97
CA GLY A 837 -21.96 24.48 -9.07
C GLY A 837 -23.36 23.96 -8.76
N VAL A 838 -24.27 24.15 -9.72
CA VAL A 838 -25.59 23.50 -9.76
C VAL A 838 -25.80 22.87 -11.14
N ASP A 839 -26.37 21.66 -11.17
CA ASP A 839 -26.68 20.98 -12.43
C ASP A 839 -28.02 21.48 -13.00
N THR A 840 -27.97 22.49 -13.86
CA THR A 840 -29.16 23.09 -14.47
C THR A 840 -29.85 22.19 -15.50
N SER A 841 -29.29 21.01 -15.81
CA SER A 841 -29.99 20.01 -16.63
C SER A 841 -30.99 19.20 -15.80
N VAL A 842 -30.69 19.04 -14.51
CA VAL A 842 -31.50 18.36 -13.49
C VAL A 842 -32.41 19.36 -12.77
N PHE A 843 -31.82 20.37 -12.13
CA PHE A 843 -32.55 21.44 -11.45
C PHE A 843 -32.92 22.51 -12.46
N LYS A 844 -34.18 22.52 -12.88
CA LYS A 844 -34.70 23.48 -13.86
C LYS A 844 -36.17 23.73 -13.61
N PRO A 845 -36.73 24.86 -14.09
CA PRO A 845 -38.17 25.09 -13.99
C PRO A 845 -38.94 24.01 -14.75
N ASP A 846 -40.07 23.60 -14.20
CA ASP A 846 -41.08 22.83 -14.92
C ASP A 846 -42.24 23.77 -15.32
N PRO A 847 -42.41 24.09 -16.62
CA PRO A 847 -43.49 24.95 -17.10
C PRO A 847 -44.89 24.38 -16.82
N SER A 848 -45.00 23.07 -16.56
CA SER A 848 -46.26 22.39 -16.25
C SER A 848 -46.59 22.36 -14.76
N ALA A 849 -45.64 22.70 -13.89
CA ALA A 849 -45.82 22.73 -12.44
C ALA A 849 -46.69 23.94 -12.01
N THR A 850 -48.00 23.75 -12.08
CA THR A 850 -48.99 24.65 -11.47
C THR A 850 -50.12 23.84 -10.86
N PRO A 851 -50.61 24.20 -9.64
CA PRO A 851 -50.20 25.32 -8.79
C PRO A 851 -49.01 25.00 -7.84
N LYS A 852 -48.33 26.02 -7.30
CA LYS A 852 -47.35 25.84 -6.21
C LYS A 852 -48.09 25.43 -4.93
N HIS A 853 -47.54 24.47 -4.18
CA HIS A 853 -48.28 23.70 -3.17
C HIS A 853 -47.82 23.91 -1.71
N TRP A 854 -46.57 24.29 -1.45
CA TRP A 854 -46.03 24.33 -0.08
C TRP A 854 -44.91 25.35 0.13
N LEU A 855 -44.63 25.69 1.38
CA LEU A 855 -43.35 26.25 1.82
C LEU A 855 -42.38 25.11 2.13
N LEU A 856 -41.16 25.23 1.63
CA LEU A 856 -40.12 24.22 1.79
C LEU A 856 -39.13 24.62 2.88
N ILE A 857 -38.73 23.67 3.72
CA ILE A 857 -37.73 23.89 4.77
C ILE A 857 -36.93 22.59 5.05
N GLN A 858 -35.70 22.74 5.52
CA GLN A 858 -34.87 21.63 6.01
C GLN A 858 -34.92 21.57 7.55
N CYS A 859 -35.39 20.46 8.13
CA CYS A 859 -35.84 20.40 9.54
C CYS A 859 -34.93 19.56 10.46
N SER A 860 -33.64 19.86 10.61
CA SER A 860 -32.76 19.06 11.48
C SER A 860 -32.74 19.50 12.95
N GLN A 861 -33.20 18.64 13.87
CA GLN A 861 -33.29 18.90 15.32
C GLN A 861 -31.96 19.36 15.95
N GLY A 862 -32.00 20.40 16.79
CA GLY A 862 -30.85 20.84 17.61
C GLY A 862 -29.65 21.35 16.81
N THR A 863 -29.85 21.87 15.59
CA THR A 863 -28.76 22.26 14.68
C THR A 863 -28.72 23.74 14.36
N TYR A 864 -27.63 24.17 13.73
CA TYR A 864 -27.43 25.49 13.16
C TYR A 864 -28.42 25.88 12.04
N LYS A 865 -29.31 24.98 11.59
CA LYS A 865 -30.31 25.25 10.54
C LYS A 865 -31.50 26.11 11.02
N ARG A 866 -31.66 26.26 12.34
CA ARG A 866 -32.63 27.16 13.02
C ARG A 866 -34.07 27.08 12.51
N HIS A 867 -34.54 25.86 12.24
CA HIS A 867 -35.87 25.62 11.68
C HIS A 867 -37.01 26.01 12.65
N GLU A 868 -36.74 26.12 13.95
CA GLU A 868 -37.65 26.67 14.96
C GLU A 868 -38.13 28.09 14.61
N LEU A 869 -37.22 28.94 14.11
CA LEU A 869 -37.56 30.32 13.74
C LEU A 869 -38.61 30.38 12.65
N PHE A 870 -38.57 29.44 11.71
CA PHE A 870 -39.58 29.36 10.66
C PHE A 870 -40.96 29.08 11.24
N PHE A 871 -41.09 28.13 12.18
CA PHE A 871 -42.39 27.81 12.76
C PHE A 871 -42.90 28.92 13.69
N GLU A 872 -42.00 29.61 14.40
CA GLU A 872 -42.34 30.83 15.16
C GLU A 872 -42.85 31.94 14.25
N ALA A 873 -42.18 32.18 13.12
CA ALA A 873 -42.60 33.17 12.12
C ALA A 873 -43.92 32.76 11.45
N TYR A 874 -44.06 31.49 11.09
CA TYR A 874 -45.25 30.96 10.45
C TYR A 874 -46.48 31.01 11.35
N GLN A 875 -46.30 30.85 12.68
CA GLN A 875 -47.38 31.00 13.66
C GLN A 875 -47.95 32.43 13.70
N GLN A 876 -47.14 33.44 13.39
CA GLN A 876 -47.55 34.85 13.38
C GLN A 876 -48.49 35.19 12.22
N TRP A 877 -48.53 34.35 11.17
CA TRP A 877 -49.48 34.51 10.08
C TRP A 877 -50.89 34.10 10.47
N SER A 878 -51.83 35.04 10.45
CA SER A 878 -53.22 34.78 10.88
C SER A 878 -53.98 33.84 9.93
N TYR A 879 -53.67 33.81 8.63
CA TYR A 879 -54.39 33.03 7.61
C TYR A 879 -53.64 31.77 7.11
N LYS A 880 -52.35 31.60 7.43
CA LYS A 880 -51.50 30.42 7.11
C LYS A 880 -51.78 29.82 5.71
N PRO A 881 -51.25 30.43 4.63
CA PRO A 881 -51.71 30.21 3.26
C PRO A 881 -51.26 28.89 2.63
N PHE A 882 -50.22 28.20 3.16
CA PHE A 882 -49.65 27.02 2.51
C PHE A 882 -49.23 25.92 3.49
N PRO A 883 -49.40 24.63 3.14
CA PRO A 883 -48.72 23.51 3.78
C PRO A 883 -47.19 23.69 3.88
N VAL A 884 -46.58 22.97 4.81
CA VAL A 884 -45.13 22.95 5.02
C VAL A 884 -44.56 21.58 4.66
N LEU A 885 -43.47 21.54 3.90
CA LEU A 885 -42.73 20.31 3.59
C LEU A 885 -41.31 20.38 4.19
N CYS A 886 -41.02 19.48 5.15
CA CYS A 886 -39.70 19.23 5.71
C CYS A 886 -38.98 18.12 4.90
N THR A 887 -37.77 18.39 4.38
CA THR A 887 -37.10 17.52 3.39
C THR A 887 -36.04 16.57 3.92
N ASP A 888 -35.75 16.58 5.21
CA ASP A 888 -34.73 15.72 5.84
C ASP A 888 -35.30 14.41 6.40
N GLY A 889 -36.63 14.24 6.34
CA GLY A 889 -37.34 13.04 6.82
C GLY A 889 -37.21 12.81 8.33
N SER A 890 -36.82 13.83 9.09
CA SER A 890 -36.68 13.76 10.54
C SER A 890 -38.03 13.83 11.26
N PHE A 891 -37.99 13.54 12.56
CA PHE A 891 -39.11 13.79 13.45
C PHE A 891 -39.44 15.28 13.49
N VAL A 892 -40.70 15.61 13.14
CA VAL A 892 -41.26 16.95 13.29
C VAL A 892 -41.99 17.02 14.64
N PRO A 893 -41.50 17.84 15.59
CA PRO A 893 -42.14 18.08 16.87
C PRO A 893 -43.61 18.45 16.73
N GLU A 894 -44.41 17.99 17.69
CA GLU A 894 -45.83 18.31 17.76
C GLU A 894 -46.05 19.83 17.88
N THR A 895 -45.15 20.54 18.58
CA THR A 895 -45.17 22.00 18.68
C THR A 895 -45.12 22.70 17.32
N TYR A 896 -44.37 22.16 16.34
CA TYR A 896 -44.32 22.71 14.99
C TYR A 896 -45.59 22.43 14.19
N ARG A 897 -46.20 21.25 14.38
CA ARG A 897 -47.50 20.93 13.78
C ARG A 897 -48.59 21.85 14.32
N GLN A 898 -48.58 22.11 15.63
CA GLN A 898 -49.48 23.06 16.28
C GLN A 898 -49.25 24.50 15.79
N ALA A 899 -47.99 24.91 15.67
CA ALA A 899 -47.63 26.22 15.12
C ALA A 899 -48.13 26.41 13.68
N ALA A 900 -48.15 25.34 12.87
CA ALA A 900 -48.64 25.38 11.49
C ALA A 900 -50.16 25.16 11.31
N ALA A 901 -50.87 24.68 12.34
CA ALA A 901 -52.29 24.36 12.25
C ALA A 901 -53.15 25.56 11.78
N PRO A 902 -54.13 25.38 10.87
CA PRO A 902 -54.67 24.10 10.40
C PRO A 902 -53.92 23.46 9.22
N GLN A 903 -52.84 24.08 8.73
CA GLN A 903 -52.11 23.56 7.57
C GLN A 903 -51.33 22.29 7.94
N PRO A 904 -51.27 21.28 7.06
CA PRO A 904 -50.49 20.08 7.30
C PRO A 904 -48.99 20.37 7.20
N VAL A 905 -48.22 19.70 8.06
CA VAL A 905 -46.75 19.64 8.00
C VAL A 905 -46.35 18.23 7.56
N PHE A 906 -45.81 18.14 6.36
CA PHE A 906 -45.28 16.91 5.79
C PHE A 906 -43.79 16.79 6.12
N SER A 907 -43.35 15.57 6.41
CA SER A 907 -41.93 15.23 6.52
C SER A 907 -41.66 14.05 5.63
N ALA A 908 -40.70 14.20 4.72
CA ALA A 908 -40.32 13.15 3.80
C ALA A 908 -38.81 13.21 3.53
N ARG A 909 -38.19 12.04 3.50
CA ARG A 909 -36.84 11.89 2.94
C ARG A 909 -37.01 11.70 1.43
N LEU A 910 -36.55 12.67 0.66
CA LEU A 910 -36.73 12.70 -0.79
C LEU A 910 -35.48 12.19 -1.52
N ASP A 911 -35.67 11.47 -2.62
CA ASP A 911 -34.62 11.21 -3.59
C ASP A 911 -34.41 12.44 -4.50
N LEU A 912 -33.52 12.34 -5.48
CA LEU A 912 -33.19 13.47 -6.36
C LEU A 912 -34.40 13.98 -7.14
N GLN A 913 -35.21 13.08 -7.71
CA GLN A 913 -36.40 13.47 -8.47
C GLN A 913 -37.47 14.09 -7.57
N GLY A 914 -37.68 13.51 -6.40
CA GLY A 914 -38.56 14.05 -5.36
C GLY A 914 -38.11 15.43 -4.89
N MET A 915 -36.80 15.65 -4.73
CA MET A 915 -36.26 16.96 -4.35
C MET A 915 -36.46 18.01 -5.45
N VAL A 916 -36.18 17.67 -6.71
CA VAL A 916 -36.44 18.55 -7.87
C VAL A 916 -37.93 18.92 -7.91
N HIS A 917 -38.81 17.94 -7.75
CA HIS A 917 -40.26 18.16 -7.70
C HIS A 917 -40.67 19.03 -6.51
N ALA A 918 -40.07 18.82 -5.33
CA ALA A 918 -40.31 19.62 -4.14
C ALA A 918 -39.94 21.09 -4.35
N TYR A 919 -38.79 21.36 -4.97
CA TYR A 919 -38.40 22.72 -5.34
C TYR A 919 -39.37 23.28 -6.39
N GLN A 920 -39.60 22.59 -7.51
CA GLN A 920 -40.45 23.05 -8.61
C GLN A 920 -41.88 23.37 -8.17
N ASN A 921 -42.38 22.78 -7.09
CA ASN A 921 -43.72 23.03 -6.57
C ASN A 921 -43.76 23.87 -5.30
N ALA A 922 -42.62 24.31 -4.78
CA ALA A 922 -42.56 25.19 -3.62
C ALA A 922 -42.89 26.64 -3.98
N VAL A 923 -43.60 27.31 -3.07
CA VAL A 923 -43.86 28.76 -3.11
C VAL A 923 -42.58 29.53 -2.82
N ALA A 924 -41.82 29.06 -1.82
CA ALA A 924 -40.46 29.46 -1.54
C ALA A 924 -39.75 28.38 -0.71
N LEU A 925 -38.43 28.37 -0.80
CA LEU A 925 -37.55 27.73 0.18
C LEU A 925 -37.24 28.73 1.29
N VAL A 926 -37.53 28.40 2.55
CA VAL A 926 -37.09 29.17 3.70
C VAL A 926 -35.89 28.48 4.33
N TYR A 927 -34.76 29.17 4.38
CA TYR A 927 -33.47 28.63 4.82
C TYR A 927 -32.86 29.52 5.93
N PRO A 928 -33.37 29.43 7.17
CA PRO A 928 -33.03 30.36 8.25
C PRO A 928 -31.69 30.02 8.96
N SER A 929 -30.77 29.33 8.29
CA SER A 929 -29.53 28.84 8.88
C SER A 929 -28.68 29.94 9.53
N ALA A 930 -28.08 29.63 10.69
CA ALA A 930 -27.14 30.48 11.40
C ALA A 930 -25.80 30.62 10.67
N TYR A 931 -25.39 29.55 9.97
CA TYR A 931 -24.16 29.50 9.20
C TYR A 931 -24.27 28.41 8.14
N GLU A 932 -23.75 28.66 6.94
CA GLU A 932 -23.49 27.64 5.93
C GLU A 932 -22.10 27.81 5.33
N GLY A 933 -21.46 26.69 5.00
CA GLY A 933 -20.24 26.69 4.21
C GLY A 933 -20.43 27.27 2.80
N PHE A 934 -21.57 26.98 2.18
CA PHE A 934 -21.98 27.59 0.91
C PHE A 934 -23.51 27.74 0.78
N GLY A 935 -24.25 26.63 0.84
CA GLY A 935 -25.71 26.63 0.72
C GLY A 935 -26.23 26.11 -0.62
N LEU A 936 -25.82 24.90 -1.03
CA LEU A 936 -26.32 24.26 -2.27
C LEU A 936 -27.85 24.28 -2.44
N PRO A 937 -28.68 24.02 -1.40
CA PRO A 937 -30.14 24.08 -1.51
C PRO A 937 -30.67 25.43 -2.04
N VAL A 938 -29.95 26.53 -1.77
CA VAL A 938 -30.30 27.87 -2.28
C VAL A 938 -30.18 27.90 -3.80
N LEU A 939 -29.05 27.44 -4.36
CA LEU A 939 -28.84 27.40 -5.80
C LEU A 939 -29.78 26.41 -6.48
N GLU A 940 -29.99 25.23 -5.89
CA GLU A 940 -30.91 24.20 -6.42
C GLU A 940 -32.35 24.74 -6.51
N ALA A 941 -32.84 25.41 -5.46
CA ALA A 941 -34.16 26.04 -5.47
C ALA A 941 -34.27 27.14 -6.53
N MET A 942 -33.28 28.04 -6.60
CA MET A 942 -33.25 29.10 -7.61
C MET A 942 -33.24 28.54 -9.04
N ALA A 943 -32.46 27.48 -9.28
CA ALA A 943 -32.38 26.82 -10.59
C ALA A 943 -33.73 26.19 -10.99
N CYS A 944 -34.51 25.70 -10.03
CA CYS A 944 -35.89 25.24 -10.25
C CYS A 944 -36.92 26.38 -10.41
N GLY A 945 -36.49 27.64 -10.38
CA GLY A 945 -37.39 28.80 -10.43
C GLY A 945 -38.18 29.00 -9.14
N THR A 946 -37.59 28.64 -8.00
CA THR A 946 -38.19 28.79 -6.68
C THR A 946 -37.48 29.90 -5.89
N PRO A 947 -38.22 30.91 -5.43
CA PRO A 947 -37.64 31.96 -4.61
C PRO A 947 -37.12 31.40 -3.28
N VAL A 948 -36.10 32.05 -2.73
CA VAL A 948 -35.48 31.66 -1.46
C VAL A 948 -35.58 32.80 -0.46
N ILE A 949 -35.77 32.46 0.80
CA ILE A 949 -35.74 33.39 1.94
C ILE A 949 -34.60 32.97 2.86
N ILE A 950 -33.63 33.86 3.06
CA ILE A 950 -32.38 33.58 3.78
C ILE A 950 -32.00 34.76 4.67
N TYR A 951 -31.20 34.52 5.70
CA TYR A 951 -30.54 35.59 6.43
C TYR A 951 -29.30 36.09 5.65
N PRO A 952 -28.92 37.38 5.79
CA PRO A 952 -27.74 37.94 5.13
C PRO A 952 -26.45 37.58 5.90
N ASN A 953 -26.21 36.29 6.16
CA ASN A 953 -25.11 35.78 6.96
C ASN A 953 -24.32 34.66 6.25
N SER A 954 -23.05 34.49 6.63
CA SER A 954 -22.16 33.45 6.09
C SER A 954 -22.10 33.43 4.55
N ALA A 955 -21.91 32.26 3.95
CA ALA A 955 -21.86 32.10 2.49
C ALA A 955 -23.22 32.18 1.79
N LEU A 956 -24.34 32.31 2.53
CA LEU A 956 -25.68 32.41 1.94
C LEU A 956 -25.85 33.66 1.07
N VAL A 957 -25.15 34.75 1.39
CA VAL A 957 -25.12 35.97 0.56
C VAL A 957 -24.47 35.70 -0.80
N GLU A 958 -23.44 34.85 -0.84
CA GLU A 958 -22.76 34.45 -2.07
C GLU A 958 -23.65 33.53 -2.93
N ALA A 959 -24.36 32.59 -2.30
CA ALA A 959 -25.30 31.72 -3.00
C ALA A 959 -26.56 32.47 -3.47
N GLY A 960 -27.07 33.41 -2.66
CA GLY A 960 -28.32 34.13 -2.90
C GLY A 960 -28.22 35.34 -3.82
N GLY A 961 -27.08 36.04 -3.83
CA GLY A 961 -26.91 37.28 -4.61
C GLY A 961 -28.07 38.26 -4.43
N ASP A 962 -28.45 38.99 -5.47
CA ASP A 962 -29.62 39.89 -5.45
C ASP A 962 -30.96 39.15 -5.66
N ALA A 963 -30.90 37.82 -5.88
CA ALA A 963 -32.04 36.98 -6.21
C ALA A 963 -32.81 36.48 -4.98
N ALA A 964 -32.21 36.53 -3.79
CA ALA A 964 -32.84 36.10 -2.55
C ALA A 964 -33.74 37.18 -1.93
N PHE A 965 -34.69 36.73 -1.10
CA PHE A 965 -35.35 37.56 -0.10
C PHE A 965 -34.52 37.52 1.18
N TYR A 966 -33.90 38.65 1.55
CA TYR A 966 -33.11 38.74 2.77
C TYR A 966 -33.99 39.10 3.95
N VAL A 967 -33.82 38.37 5.06
CA VAL A 967 -34.46 38.68 6.33
C VAL A 967 -33.69 39.81 6.99
N GLU A 968 -34.31 40.99 7.09
CA GLU A 968 -33.75 42.16 7.79
C GLU A 968 -34.23 42.18 9.25
N ASP A 969 -35.50 42.51 9.48
CA ASP A 969 -36.06 42.66 10.83
C ASP A 969 -36.91 41.47 11.28
N SER A 970 -37.72 40.92 10.38
CA SER A 970 -38.75 39.93 10.70
C SER A 970 -38.86 38.86 9.62
N LEU A 971 -38.65 37.60 10.03
CA LEU A 971 -38.82 36.46 9.13
C LEU A 971 -40.28 36.33 8.66
N ALA A 972 -41.25 36.63 9.52
CA ALA A 972 -42.68 36.56 9.16
C ALA A 972 -43.06 37.58 8.09
N ASP A 973 -42.53 38.81 8.19
CA ASP A 973 -42.78 39.86 7.20
C ASP A 973 -42.07 39.55 5.88
N THR A 974 -40.84 39.04 5.94
CA THR A 974 -40.08 38.63 4.75
C THR A 974 -40.75 37.47 4.03
N MET A 975 -41.27 36.48 4.76
CA MET A 975 -42.08 35.41 4.20
C MET A 975 -43.31 35.98 3.47
N ALA A 976 -43.91 37.07 3.97
CA ALA A 976 -45.16 37.60 3.43
C ALA A 976 -44.93 38.28 2.07
N GLN A 977 -43.72 38.79 1.84
CA GLN A 977 -43.32 39.37 0.56
C GLN A 977 -43.39 38.38 -0.60
N VAL A 978 -43.24 37.07 -0.35
CA VAL A 978 -43.36 36.02 -1.39
C VAL A 978 -44.80 35.91 -1.93
N LEU A 979 -45.78 36.41 -1.19
CA LEU A 979 -47.17 36.47 -1.64
C LEU A 979 -47.39 37.53 -2.73
N ASP A 980 -46.52 38.54 -2.83
CA ASP A 980 -46.56 39.52 -3.93
C ASP A 980 -46.13 38.84 -5.24
N PRO A 981 -47.04 38.67 -6.22
CA PRO A 981 -46.72 37.99 -7.47
C PRO A 981 -45.64 38.70 -8.30
N LYS A 982 -45.56 40.03 -8.24
CA LYS A 982 -44.58 40.82 -9.01
C LYS A 982 -43.19 40.64 -8.44
N LEU A 983 -43.06 40.83 -7.12
CA LEU A 983 -41.78 40.68 -6.43
C LEU A 983 -41.28 39.23 -6.49
N ARG A 984 -42.18 38.26 -6.37
CA ARG A 984 -41.85 36.84 -6.57
C ARG A 984 -41.33 36.56 -7.97
N ALA A 985 -42.01 37.06 -9.01
CA ALA A 985 -41.57 36.88 -10.40
C ALA A 985 -40.20 37.54 -10.67
N GLU A 986 -39.96 38.72 -10.10
CA GLU A 986 -38.66 39.39 -10.19
C GLU A 986 -37.54 38.53 -9.59
N LYS A 987 -37.74 38.02 -8.37
CA LYS A 987 -36.74 37.20 -7.66
C LYS A 987 -36.48 35.88 -8.37
N ILE A 988 -37.51 35.25 -8.95
CA ILE A 988 -37.35 34.07 -9.81
C ILE A 988 -36.48 34.39 -11.03
N SER A 989 -36.78 35.49 -11.74
CA SER A 989 -36.02 35.88 -12.92
C SER A 989 -34.55 36.15 -12.59
N LYS A 990 -34.28 36.83 -11.48
CA LYS A 990 -32.92 37.08 -10.99
C LYS A 990 -32.22 35.78 -10.59
N GLY A 991 -32.92 34.86 -9.92
CA GLY A 991 -32.37 33.57 -9.51
C GLY A 991 -31.95 32.70 -10.70
N LEU A 992 -32.80 32.60 -11.72
CA LEU A 992 -32.49 31.85 -12.94
C LEU A 992 -31.30 32.41 -13.72
N GLU A 993 -31.08 33.72 -13.67
CA GLU A 993 -29.89 34.34 -14.26
C GLU A 993 -28.65 34.12 -13.39
N TRP A 994 -28.80 34.29 -12.07
CA TRP A 994 -27.71 34.18 -11.09
C TRP A 994 -27.04 32.79 -11.10
N VAL A 995 -27.85 31.72 -11.11
CA VAL A 995 -27.35 30.33 -11.05
C VAL A 995 -26.48 29.95 -12.26
N LYS A 996 -26.61 30.62 -13.40
CA LYS A 996 -25.79 30.35 -14.61
C LYS A 996 -24.29 30.58 -14.37
N SER A 997 -23.95 31.42 -13.38
CA SER A 997 -22.56 31.71 -13.03
C SER A 997 -21.89 30.63 -12.16
N PHE A 998 -22.68 29.66 -11.67
CA PHE A 998 -22.26 28.57 -10.78
C PHE A 998 -22.29 27.22 -11.51
N THR A 999 -21.24 26.95 -12.28
CA THR A 999 -21.08 25.68 -12.99
C THR A 999 -20.05 24.78 -12.31
N TRP A 1000 -20.28 23.47 -12.38
CA TRP A 1000 -19.30 22.47 -11.91
C TRP A 1000 -17.98 22.54 -12.70
N GLU A 1001 -18.04 22.90 -13.99
CA GLU A 1001 -16.87 23.16 -14.82
C GLU A 1001 -15.99 24.27 -14.22
N ARG A 1002 -16.59 25.39 -13.79
CA ARG A 1002 -15.87 26.51 -13.19
C ARG A 1002 -15.21 26.12 -11.87
N MET A 1003 -15.91 25.36 -11.04
CA MET A 1003 -15.34 24.81 -9.80
C MET A 1003 -14.14 23.90 -10.11
N ALA A 1004 -14.31 22.96 -11.04
CA ALA A 1004 -13.28 22.00 -11.40
C ALA A 1004 -12.04 22.66 -12.00
N ARG A 1005 -12.20 23.73 -12.80
CA ARG A 1005 -11.09 24.54 -13.32
C ARG A 1005 -10.29 25.20 -12.20
N ALA A 1006 -10.94 25.80 -11.21
CA ALA A 1006 -10.26 26.36 -10.04
C ALA A 1006 -9.53 25.28 -9.23
N VAL A 1007 -10.15 24.10 -9.06
CA VAL A 1007 -9.51 22.95 -8.40
C VAL A 1007 -8.28 22.47 -9.20
N GLN A 1008 -8.39 22.36 -10.52
CA GLN A 1008 -7.29 21.97 -11.41
C GLN A 1008 -6.08 22.89 -11.25
N GLU A 1009 -6.29 24.21 -11.28
CA GLU A 1009 -5.22 25.21 -11.10
C GLU A 1009 -4.49 25.04 -9.76
N VAL A 1010 -5.24 24.78 -8.68
CA VAL A 1010 -4.68 24.54 -7.35
C VAL A 1010 -3.91 23.23 -7.29
N LEU A 1011 -4.42 22.17 -7.91
CA LEU A 1011 -3.74 20.88 -7.99
C LEU A 1011 -2.38 21.00 -8.71
N HIS A 1012 -2.33 21.72 -9.84
CA HIS A 1012 -1.06 21.99 -10.53
C HIS A 1012 -0.12 22.84 -9.67
N SER A 1013 -0.63 23.88 -9.00
CA SER A 1013 0.19 24.69 -8.09
C SER A 1013 0.75 23.87 -6.92
N ALA A 1014 0.03 22.86 -6.44
CA ALA A 1014 0.46 22.05 -5.30
C ALA A 1014 1.67 21.14 -5.66
N VAL A 1015 1.73 20.66 -6.90
CA VAL A 1015 2.78 19.73 -7.38
C VAL A 1015 4.00 20.45 -7.96
N ARG A 1016 3.86 21.68 -8.47
CA ARG A 1016 4.96 22.52 -9.01
C ARG A 1016 5.94 23.07 -7.94
N ARG A 1017 6.07 22.41 -6.78
CA ARG A 1017 7.13 22.77 -5.80
C ARG A 1017 8.46 22.73 -6.48
#